data_AF-A0A8I6RE72-F1
#
_entry.id   AF-A0A8I6RE72-F1
#
_cell.length_a   1.000
_cell.length_b   1.000
_cell.length_c   1.000
_cell.angle_alpha   90.00
_cell.angle_beta   90.00
_cell.angle_gamma   90.00
#
_symmetry.space_group_name_H-M   'P 1'
#
loop_
_entity.id
_entity.type
_entity.pdbx_description
1 polymer ?
#
loop_
_entity_poly.entity_id
_entity_poly.type
_entity_poly.pdbx_seq_one_letter_code
_entity_poly.pdbx_strand_id
1 'polypeptide(L)'
;MNGGIYVVLMLMVSTQLSSLVGSTGPTVMPKLCPVSHFQCSNKRCIPLNKFCDGVNNCGDYSDEPKHCTPCNRTYYGEIGKTYDLELHRPKEDKLPYHCQLTLSAAGEKYGDIVQVTLERFTLGKFTSFNINGCPDGWLSMEEKGRPSVGGIWCGTSWGPVLYYSESSSLKLSITLLTLSSDQNGYNFDFRISYKMLPKGDATVRYGSSSQQVIDNDSKTNEETSVELANTTSENYYLGNRIGMTYCSRMFSDCDKKDCRLQSPNFPGVYPRNMTCYYAVRQQSIPEGKHALISVYQTEGHMVNIRSQSALYARPTQPTNPHLSTLKIWKDCEEVQDYVTIYDGYTTRDPVLLKFCGGGSAVPKAISSGPEILVEFSTSPYGTFLYPAPPQALHGFQLRVKVDFVEKESPQYTRNKKCEFWLSGTGHGVLESPRNSLPPNTTCLYHLWGAEPGSSPPPKQYARPPRYRIWLSVLKYHVSSPKFALSQEAECATGLKIWDGTKKSVDVDMHIKQKVPLIATFCKEQIPRSCDHQLLRNMSRACKASESFLSTGDSATLELKVTEATALRPVSFRALYEFVDLHQDGEQYGSGKCSRIFTQRQLPPASYYTPQTFASPREIFLYGRGGSPNISCVYRFEAQKGERVRIAITNLRTANRTDCETHNEGGWGRLQCIGNPTAFVQLREIPFPKTVMNLPKDCLCSNPEPQLPFVYTSNSNILQLHFIVKNMTTMDDYRNLGFEATWEFVRRPVCSRGKKLRGPSGEIEFVSPSQTPEEVNCEGQPWVVEPSESKYLYVKVPGIVVGGVGKTGIIRRGQCATSNRIEIHAGSTHVIVCPEPLPAYQDSMVEVFSEGWVIANNAERLPPVWSKHDRKEIRNILVEFTPRESGTYSVTWLELTRRRSEAAAEGLLEDCFHRCPELDACINASLWCDGTDNCPSGYDESATHCLPLPPVQLALLTIIAIITISLVLTFICRLRRPRRQLKSLPSDTDTIMSSSVGKEVIC
;
A
#
# COMPACT_ATOMS: atom_id res chain seq x y z
N MET A 1 -39.14 64.62 18.15
CA MET A 1 -39.41 65.12 16.78
C MET A 1 -40.17 64.00 16.08
N ASN A 2 -41.50 63.95 16.16
CA ASN A 2 -42.51 64.85 15.56
C ASN A 2 -42.53 64.65 14.03
N GLY A 3 -43.68 64.41 13.36
CA GLY A 3 -45.06 64.24 13.84
C GLY A 3 -46.08 64.67 12.76
N GLY A 4 -47.33 64.20 12.83
CA GLY A 4 -48.40 64.48 11.84
C GLY A 4 -48.49 63.38 10.75
N ILE A 5 -49.60 62.69 10.46
CA ILE A 5 -51.06 62.88 10.63
C ILE A 5 -51.69 63.87 9.63
N TYR A 6 -52.53 63.38 8.71
CA TYR A 6 -53.99 63.61 8.74
C TYR A 6 -54.78 62.62 7.84
N VAL A 7 -56.08 62.47 8.15
CA VAL A 7 -57.09 61.52 7.61
C VAL A 7 -58.44 62.29 7.49
N VAL A 8 -59.57 61.62 7.18
CA VAL A 8 -60.99 62.12 7.11
C VAL A 8 -61.34 62.63 5.69
N LEU A 9 -62.52 62.38 5.07
CA LEU A 9 -63.92 62.08 5.49
C LEU A 9 -64.50 60.91 4.65
N MET A 10 -65.24 59.86 5.07
CA MET A 10 -65.95 59.41 6.30
C MET A 10 -67.46 59.79 6.44
N LEU A 11 -68.21 59.02 7.25
CA LEU A 11 -69.62 59.13 7.71
C LEU A 11 -70.77 58.62 6.80
N MET A 12 -71.91 58.09 7.32
CA MET A 12 -72.19 57.15 8.45
C MET A 12 -73.72 56.87 8.57
N VAL A 13 -74.15 56.06 9.57
CA VAL A 13 -75.52 55.83 10.09
C VAL A 13 -76.41 54.92 9.20
N SER A 14 -76.92 53.73 9.56
CA SER A 14 -77.20 52.96 10.81
C SER A 14 -78.62 53.07 11.40
N THR A 15 -79.33 51.94 11.47
CA THR A 15 -80.38 51.62 12.46
C THR A 15 -80.51 50.11 12.66
N GLN A 16 -81.01 49.67 13.82
CA GLN A 16 -81.13 48.26 14.23
C GLN A 16 -82.54 47.71 13.98
N LEU A 17 -82.68 46.38 13.89
CA LEU A 17 -83.65 45.65 14.73
C LEU A 17 -83.28 44.16 14.85
N SER A 18 -83.78 43.49 15.89
CA SER A 18 -83.48 42.08 16.21
C SER A 18 -84.69 41.16 15.99
N SER A 19 -84.39 39.93 15.59
CA SER A 19 -85.13 38.69 15.88
C SER A 19 -86.67 38.68 15.77
N LEU A 20 -87.19 37.93 14.80
CA LEU A 20 -88.38 37.10 15.01
C LEU A 20 -88.28 35.82 14.14
N VAL A 21 -88.80 34.70 14.65
CA VAL A 21 -88.68 33.38 14.02
C VAL A 21 -89.76 33.21 12.96
N GLY A 22 -89.36 32.94 11.71
CA GLY A 22 -90.25 32.62 10.60
C GLY A 22 -89.79 31.35 9.89
N SER A 23 -90.57 30.27 9.99
CA SER A 23 -90.23 28.99 9.36
C SER A 23 -90.60 28.98 7.88
N THR A 24 -89.61 29.20 7.01
CA THR A 24 -89.64 28.74 5.62
C THR A 24 -88.36 27.95 5.36
N GLY A 25 -88.49 26.63 5.19
CA GLY A 25 -87.33 25.77 4.94
C GLY A 25 -86.60 26.15 3.63
N PRO A 26 -85.31 25.76 3.48
CA PRO A 26 -84.57 26.04 2.27
C PRO A 26 -85.30 25.44 1.07
N THR A 27 -85.65 26.29 0.09
CA THR A 27 -86.26 25.86 -1.16
C THR A 27 -85.28 24.96 -1.90
N VAL A 28 -85.51 23.65 -1.82
CA VAL A 28 -84.68 22.63 -2.47
C VAL A 28 -84.72 22.88 -3.98
N MET A 29 -83.64 23.42 -4.54
CA MET A 29 -83.44 23.41 -5.99
C MET A 29 -83.46 21.93 -6.44
N PRO A 30 -84.37 21.53 -7.32
CA PRO A 30 -84.68 20.12 -7.52
C PRO A 30 -83.59 19.41 -8.33
N LYS A 31 -82.60 18.87 -7.59
CA LYS A 31 -81.55 17.92 -8.03
C LYS A 31 -81.13 18.07 -9.49
N LEU A 32 -80.14 18.94 -9.72
CA LEU A 32 -79.24 18.78 -10.87
C LEU A 32 -78.58 17.39 -10.78
N CYS A 33 -78.42 16.70 -11.92
CA CYS A 33 -77.70 15.42 -11.93
C CYS A 33 -76.23 15.62 -11.47
N PRO A 34 -75.57 14.60 -10.88
CA PRO A 34 -74.14 14.65 -10.59
C PRO A 34 -73.33 14.95 -11.86
N VAL A 35 -72.16 15.61 -11.76
CA VAL A 35 -71.36 15.99 -12.95
C VAL A 35 -70.87 14.80 -13.79
N SER A 36 -70.92 13.58 -13.25
CA SER A 36 -70.70 12.29 -13.94
C SER A 36 -71.87 11.83 -14.82
N HIS A 37 -73.01 12.52 -14.79
CA HIS A 37 -74.28 12.11 -15.40
C HIS A 37 -74.88 13.19 -16.32
N PHE A 38 -75.46 12.75 -17.43
CA PHE A 38 -76.35 13.56 -18.27
C PHE A 38 -77.77 13.59 -17.69
N GLN A 39 -78.48 14.71 -17.88
CA GLN A 39 -79.86 14.90 -17.46
C GLN A 39 -80.81 14.83 -18.65
N CYS A 40 -81.63 13.80 -18.68
CA CYS A 40 -82.68 13.58 -19.68
C CYS A 40 -83.80 14.64 -19.59
N SER A 41 -84.56 14.83 -20.66
CA SER A 41 -85.73 15.74 -20.69
C SER A 41 -86.80 15.34 -19.66
N ASN A 42 -87.01 14.03 -19.46
CA ASN A 42 -87.85 13.46 -18.41
C ASN A 42 -87.25 13.56 -16.98
N LYS A 43 -86.14 14.30 -16.79
CA LYS A 43 -85.40 14.51 -15.53
C LYS A 43 -84.70 13.26 -14.96
N ARG A 44 -84.67 12.14 -15.68
CA ARG A 44 -83.81 11.00 -15.32
C ARG A 44 -82.33 11.38 -15.48
N CYS A 45 -81.47 10.82 -14.63
CA CYS A 45 -80.02 10.92 -14.79
C CYS A 45 -79.50 9.61 -15.40
N ILE A 46 -78.66 9.70 -16.44
CA ILE A 46 -77.89 8.59 -17.02
C ILE A 46 -76.39 8.93 -16.98
N PRO A 47 -75.45 7.97 -16.94
CA PRO A 47 -74.02 8.26 -17.00
C PRO A 47 -73.63 9.07 -18.25
N LEU A 48 -72.62 9.94 -18.18
CA LEU A 48 -72.23 10.79 -19.33
C LEU A 48 -71.82 10.00 -20.58
N ASN A 49 -71.28 8.78 -20.41
CA ASN A 49 -70.94 7.89 -21.52
C ASN A 49 -72.15 7.16 -22.15
N LYS A 50 -73.36 7.40 -21.63
CA LYS A 50 -74.64 6.91 -22.20
C LYS A 50 -75.39 7.96 -23.02
N PHE A 51 -74.75 9.09 -23.34
CA PHE A 51 -75.25 10.05 -24.32
C PHE A 51 -74.68 9.72 -25.70
N CYS A 52 -75.55 9.54 -26.71
CA CYS A 52 -75.16 9.16 -28.08
C CYS A 52 -74.36 7.85 -28.15
N ASP A 53 -74.85 6.80 -27.49
CA ASP A 53 -74.33 5.43 -27.60
C ASP A 53 -75.21 4.52 -28.48
N GLY A 54 -76.23 5.09 -29.12
CA GLY A 54 -77.16 4.41 -30.01
C GLY A 54 -78.34 3.73 -29.29
N VAL A 55 -78.45 3.90 -27.97
CA VAL A 55 -79.50 3.29 -27.13
C VAL A 55 -80.30 4.38 -26.43
N ASN A 56 -81.62 4.25 -26.41
CA ASN A 56 -82.51 5.13 -25.64
C ASN A 56 -82.44 4.76 -24.14
N ASN A 57 -81.36 5.17 -23.47
CA ASN A 57 -81.12 4.95 -22.04
C ASN A 57 -82.04 5.85 -21.19
N CYS A 58 -82.37 7.06 -21.65
CA CYS A 58 -83.30 7.98 -20.99
C CYS A 58 -84.74 7.43 -20.95
N GLY A 59 -85.18 6.77 -22.02
CA GLY A 59 -86.55 6.31 -22.26
C GLY A 59 -87.37 7.26 -23.15
N ASP A 60 -86.94 8.52 -23.31
CA ASP A 60 -87.61 9.58 -24.08
C ASP A 60 -86.83 10.05 -25.32
N TYR A 61 -85.75 9.33 -25.70
CA TYR A 61 -84.80 9.68 -26.77
C TYR A 61 -84.07 11.04 -26.59
N SER A 62 -84.08 11.65 -25.40
CA SER A 62 -83.36 12.93 -25.17
C SER A 62 -81.83 12.80 -25.11
N ASP A 63 -81.33 11.57 -24.99
CA ASP A 63 -79.93 11.14 -25.13
C ASP A 63 -79.51 10.83 -26.58
N GLU A 64 -80.47 10.57 -27.46
CA GLU A 64 -80.26 10.17 -28.86
C GLU A 64 -80.90 11.16 -29.88
N PRO A 65 -80.62 12.47 -29.82
CA PRO A 65 -81.15 13.41 -30.80
C PRO A 65 -80.56 13.17 -32.21
N LYS A 66 -81.32 13.53 -33.25
CA LYS A 66 -81.05 13.25 -34.68
C LYS A 66 -79.66 13.63 -35.23
N HIS A 67 -78.92 14.48 -34.52
CA HIS A 67 -77.53 14.88 -34.81
C HIS A 67 -76.62 14.80 -33.57
N CYS A 68 -76.82 13.79 -32.72
CA CYS A 68 -75.99 13.56 -31.54
C CYS A 68 -74.53 13.23 -31.94
N THR A 69 -73.61 13.46 -31.01
CA THR A 69 -72.24 12.92 -31.10
C THR A 69 -71.62 12.79 -29.69
N PRO A 70 -70.83 11.73 -29.42
CA PRO A 70 -69.97 11.66 -28.24
C PRO A 70 -68.77 12.61 -28.32
N CYS A 71 -68.49 13.18 -29.49
CA CYS A 71 -67.39 14.12 -29.71
C CYS A 71 -67.66 15.51 -29.13
N ASN A 72 -66.57 16.25 -28.91
CA ASN A 72 -66.52 17.62 -28.38
C ASN A 72 -67.23 17.78 -27.02
N ARG A 73 -67.13 16.73 -26.19
CA ARG A 73 -67.72 16.63 -24.84
C ARG A 73 -66.66 16.52 -23.75
N THR A 74 -67.05 16.90 -22.53
CA THR A 74 -66.31 16.66 -21.30
C THR A 74 -66.97 15.55 -20.49
N TYR A 75 -66.19 14.58 -20.04
CA TYR A 75 -66.60 13.40 -19.30
C TYR A 75 -65.99 13.40 -17.90
N TYR A 76 -66.83 13.19 -16.89
CA TYR A 76 -66.45 13.03 -15.49
C TYR A 76 -66.84 11.63 -15.03
N GLY A 77 -66.07 11.05 -14.10
CA GLY A 77 -66.35 9.75 -13.52
C GLY A 77 -66.16 9.76 -12.00
N GLU A 78 -66.96 8.97 -11.30
CA GLU A 78 -66.76 8.68 -9.87
C GLU A 78 -65.67 7.62 -9.66
N ILE A 79 -64.95 7.71 -8.55
CA ILE A 79 -63.96 6.69 -8.13
C ILE A 79 -64.62 5.30 -8.02
N GLY A 80 -63.88 4.25 -8.40
CA GLY A 80 -64.33 2.86 -8.31
C GLY A 80 -65.28 2.41 -9.43
N LYS A 81 -65.65 3.31 -10.35
CA LYS A 81 -66.45 2.98 -11.55
C LYS A 81 -65.61 3.09 -12.82
N THR A 82 -65.86 2.20 -13.77
CA THR A 82 -65.32 2.22 -15.13
C THR A 82 -66.43 2.63 -16.10
N TYR A 83 -66.07 3.40 -17.13
CA TYR A 83 -66.99 3.97 -18.11
C TYR A 83 -66.47 3.70 -19.52
N ASP A 84 -67.24 2.98 -20.32
CA ASP A 84 -66.88 2.62 -21.71
C ASP A 84 -67.36 3.69 -22.69
N LEU A 85 -66.58 3.98 -23.73
CA LEU A 85 -66.92 4.90 -24.81
C LEU A 85 -66.43 4.33 -26.14
N GLU A 86 -67.34 4.17 -27.09
CA GLU A 86 -67.06 3.65 -28.44
C GLU A 86 -67.38 4.73 -29.48
N LEU A 87 -66.46 4.99 -30.40
CA LEU A 87 -66.68 5.90 -31.52
C LEU A 87 -67.01 5.09 -32.76
N HIS A 88 -68.22 5.28 -33.29
CA HIS A 88 -68.61 4.68 -34.56
C HIS A 88 -67.87 5.31 -35.75
N ARG A 89 -67.67 4.52 -36.79
CA ARG A 89 -66.95 4.91 -38.00
C ARG A 89 -67.65 6.08 -38.72
N PRO A 90 -66.95 7.18 -39.03
CA PRO A 90 -67.50 8.24 -39.88
C PRO A 90 -67.79 7.69 -41.27
N LYS A 91 -68.81 8.22 -41.96
CA LYS A 91 -68.99 7.95 -43.38
C LYS A 91 -67.95 8.70 -44.21
N GLU A 92 -67.68 8.21 -45.42
CA GLU A 92 -66.74 8.83 -46.36
C GLU A 92 -67.13 10.28 -46.73
N ASP A 93 -68.43 10.61 -46.76
CA ASP A 93 -68.95 11.98 -46.96
C ASP A 93 -68.64 12.95 -45.79
N LYS A 94 -67.99 12.48 -44.73
CA LYS A 94 -67.72 13.24 -43.49
C LYS A 94 -66.24 13.27 -43.11
N LEU A 95 -65.36 13.11 -44.09
CA LEU A 95 -63.92 13.32 -43.95
C LEU A 95 -63.53 14.77 -44.36
N PRO A 96 -62.54 15.40 -43.71
CA PRO A 96 -61.79 14.90 -42.55
C PRO A 96 -62.64 14.90 -41.28
N TYR A 97 -62.57 13.79 -40.53
CA TYR A 97 -63.32 13.60 -39.31
C TYR A 97 -62.46 14.00 -38.10
N HIS A 98 -62.99 14.91 -37.28
CA HIS A 98 -62.33 15.41 -36.07
C HIS A 98 -63.22 15.18 -34.85
N CYS A 99 -62.67 14.56 -33.81
CA CYS A 99 -63.40 14.23 -32.57
C CYS A 99 -62.52 14.52 -31.35
N GLN A 100 -62.92 15.49 -30.51
CA GLN A 100 -62.26 15.77 -29.24
C GLN A 100 -63.02 15.15 -28.07
N LEU A 101 -62.38 14.29 -27.29
CA LEU A 101 -62.91 13.77 -26.02
C LEU A 101 -62.10 14.39 -24.88
N THR A 102 -62.77 15.02 -23.91
CA THR A 102 -62.09 15.63 -22.75
C THR A 102 -62.48 14.86 -21.50
N LEU A 103 -61.54 14.17 -20.86
CA LEU A 103 -61.76 13.48 -19.59
C LEU A 103 -61.31 14.41 -18.46
N SER A 104 -62.08 14.54 -17.38
CA SER A 104 -61.72 15.36 -16.22
C SER A 104 -62.01 14.63 -14.91
N ALA A 105 -60.96 14.36 -14.16
CA ALA A 105 -61.02 14.12 -12.73
C ALA A 105 -61.22 15.49 -12.05
N ALA A 106 -62.12 15.59 -11.07
CA ALA A 106 -62.54 16.88 -10.47
C ALA A 106 -62.13 17.04 -9.00
N GLY A 107 -61.29 16.14 -8.48
CA GLY A 107 -60.94 16.03 -7.06
C GLY A 107 -61.97 15.22 -6.28
N GLU A 108 -61.62 14.90 -5.03
CA GLU A 108 -62.48 14.19 -4.07
C GLU A 108 -63.07 12.89 -4.69
N LYS A 109 -64.39 12.70 -4.60
CA LYS A 109 -65.16 11.59 -5.18
C LYS A 109 -65.04 11.41 -6.70
N TYR A 110 -64.46 12.38 -7.42
CA TYR A 110 -64.21 12.34 -8.85
C TYR A 110 -62.71 12.11 -9.20
N GLY A 111 -61.89 11.74 -8.22
CA GLY A 111 -60.48 11.39 -8.39
C GLY A 111 -59.55 12.56 -8.69
N ASP A 112 -58.24 12.28 -8.69
CA ASP A 112 -57.18 13.24 -8.96
C ASP A 112 -56.54 13.05 -10.35
N ILE A 113 -56.53 11.80 -10.83
CA ILE A 113 -55.94 11.39 -12.11
C ILE A 113 -56.89 10.49 -12.91
N VAL A 114 -56.70 10.47 -14.23
CA VAL A 114 -57.49 9.67 -15.17
C VAL A 114 -56.67 8.45 -15.61
N GLN A 115 -57.22 7.25 -15.48
CA GLN A 115 -56.73 6.08 -16.24
C GLN A 115 -57.61 5.91 -17.48
N VAL A 116 -56.99 5.77 -18.64
CA VAL A 116 -57.63 5.36 -19.90
C VAL A 116 -57.05 4.02 -20.35
N THR A 117 -57.92 3.11 -20.74
CA THR A 117 -57.60 1.87 -21.43
C THR A 117 -58.12 1.99 -22.85
N LEU A 118 -57.26 1.93 -23.87
CA LEU A 118 -57.72 1.74 -25.25
C LEU A 118 -57.97 0.25 -25.46
N GLU A 119 -59.24 -0.14 -25.56
CA GLU A 119 -59.65 -1.55 -25.66
C GLU A 119 -59.57 -2.06 -27.11
N ARG A 120 -60.00 -1.22 -28.06
CA ARG A 120 -59.84 -1.42 -29.50
C ARG A 120 -59.35 -0.11 -30.12
N PHE A 121 -58.23 -0.16 -30.82
CA PHE A 121 -57.69 0.98 -31.57
C PHE A 121 -57.22 0.52 -32.94
N THR A 122 -57.89 1.00 -33.98
CA THR A 122 -57.46 0.99 -35.38
C THR A 122 -57.74 2.38 -35.92
N LEU A 123 -56.69 3.10 -36.31
CA LEU A 123 -56.82 4.49 -36.77
C LEU A 123 -55.73 4.81 -37.80
N GLY A 124 -56.10 4.73 -39.08
CA GLY A 124 -55.17 4.97 -40.18
C GLY A 124 -54.05 3.93 -40.31
N LYS A 125 -53.22 4.04 -41.35
CA LYS A 125 -52.00 3.22 -41.49
C LYS A 125 -50.83 3.84 -40.72
N PHE A 126 -50.01 2.99 -40.09
CA PHE A 126 -48.69 3.37 -39.58
C PHE A 126 -47.60 3.03 -40.60
N THR A 127 -46.67 3.94 -40.84
CA THR A 127 -45.63 3.80 -41.88
C THR A 127 -44.19 3.93 -41.35
N SER A 128 -43.94 4.74 -40.32
CA SER A 128 -42.59 5.09 -39.85
C SER A 128 -42.63 5.77 -38.48
N PHE A 129 -41.55 5.67 -37.70
CA PHE A 129 -41.39 6.40 -36.43
C PHE A 129 -40.90 7.84 -36.61
N ASN A 130 -40.24 8.15 -37.74
CA ASN A 130 -39.40 9.35 -37.86
C ASN A 130 -39.91 10.36 -38.90
N ILE A 131 -40.52 9.91 -40.01
CA ILE A 131 -40.96 10.78 -41.13
C ILE A 131 -42.32 10.30 -41.64
N ASN A 132 -43.30 11.20 -41.74
CA ASN A 132 -44.65 10.98 -42.29
C ASN A 132 -45.34 9.70 -41.77
N GLY A 133 -45.20 9.42 -40.47
CA GLY A 133 -45.54 8.12 -39.87
C GLY A 133 -47.02 7.74 -39.83
N CYS A 134 -47.92 8.72 -39.94
CA CYS A 134 -49.36 8.58 -39.82
C CYS A 134 -50.09 9.40 -40.92
N PRO A 135 -50.07 8.97 -42.19
CA PRO A 135 -50.65 9.75 -43.29
C PRO A 135 -52.18 9.82 -43.25
N ASP A 136 -52.87 8.75 -42.84
CA ASP A 136 -54.33 8.64 -42.99
C ASP A 136 -55.14 9.26 -41.85
N GLY A 137 -54.52 9.46 -40.69
CA GLY A 137 -55.20 9.84 -39.46
C GLY A 137 -54.38 9.49 -38.22
N TRP A 138 -54.74 10.08 -37.09
CA TRP A 138 -54.03 9.91 -35.83
C TRP A 138 -54.83 10.32 -34.59
N LEU A 139 -54.40 9.80 -33.45
CA LEU A 139 -54.78 10.22 -32.11
C LEU A 139 -53.64 11.05 -31.51
N SER A 140 -53.94 12.24 -30.99
CA SER A 140 -53.05 13.00 -30.10
C SER A 140 -53.67 13.13 -28.70
N MET A 141 -52.81 13.32 -27.70
CA MET A 141 -53.14 13.27 -26.27
C MET A 141 -52.53 14.49 -25.56
N GLU A 142 -53.36 15.38 -25.05
CA GLU A 142 -52.95 16.64 -24.42
C GLU A 142 -53.39 16.71 -22.95
N GLU A 143 -52.53 17.21 -22.07
CA GLU A 143 -52.80 17.30 -20.63
C GLU A 143 -52.99 18.73 -20.13
N LYS A 144 -53.95 18.93 -19.23
CA LYS A 144 -54.23 20.24 -18.63
C LYS A 144 -53.04 20.74 -17.81
N GLY A 145 -52.49 21.90 -18.20
CA GLY A 145 -51.34 22.51 -17.53
C GLY A 145 -49.97 21.97 -17.96
N ARG A 146 -49.90 21.35 -19.14
CA ARG A 146 -48.66 21.03 -19.87
C ARG A 146 -48.64 21.74 -21.24
N PRO A 147 -47.47 22.03 -21.83
CA PRO A 147 -47.38 22.39 -23.24
C PRO A 147 -47.84 21.21 -24.11
N SER A 148 -48.36 21.48 -25.31
CA SER A 148 -48.60 20.41 -26.29
C SER A 148 -47.27 19.94 -26.87
N VAL A 149 -47.12 18.62 -27.04
CA VAL A 149 -45.91 18.00 -27.62
C VAL A 149 -46.06 17.71 -29.11
N GLY A 150 -47.26 17.77 -29.68
CA GLY A 150 -47.51 17.50 -31.10
C GLY A 150 -47.27 16.05 -31.55
N GLY A 151 -46.95 15.13 -30.63
CA GLY A 151 -46.78 13.71 -30.91
C GLY A 151 -48.11 13.00 -31.19
N ILE A 152 -48.07 12.01 -32.09
CA ILE A 152 -49.28 11.38 -32.65
C ILE A 152 -49.18 9.84 -32.77
N TRP A 153 -50.33 9.17 -32.70
CA TRP A 153 -50.46 7.70 -32.73
C TRP A 153 -51.41 7.22 -33.83
N CYS A 154 -51.06 6.16 -34.56
CA CYS A 154 -51.88 5.56 -35.61
C CYS A 154 -51.61 4.05 -35.78
N GLY A 155 -52.30 3.41 -36.73
CA GLY A 155 -52.22 1.95 -36.95
C GLY A 155 -53.16 1.17 -36.03
N THR A 156 -52.82 -0.09 -35.76
CA THR A 156 -53.68 -1.06 -35.06
C THR A 156 -53.07 -1.53 -33.73
N SER A 157 -53.88 -1.63 -32.68
CA SER A 157 -53.54 -2.26 -31.40
C SER A 157 -53.82 -3.76 -31.43
N TRP A 158 -52.94 -4.58 -30.85
CA TRP A 158 -53.14 -6.03 -30.71
C TRP A 158 -53.71 -6.45 -29.34
N GLY A 159 -53.96 -5.49 -28.45
CA GLY A 159 -54.48 -5.71 -27.10
C GLY A 159 -54.68 -4.37 -26.37
N PRO A 160 -55.19 -4.39 -25.13
CA PRO A 160 -55.54 -3.19 -24.39
C PRO A 160 -54.31 -2.35 -24.01
N VAL A 161 -54.37 -1.04 -24.23
CA VAL A 161 -53.26 -0.10 -23.95
C VAL A 161 -53.61 0.85 -22.81
N LEU A 162 -52.75 0.93 -21.80
CA LEU A 162 -52.94 1.76 -20.60
C LEU A 162 -52.24 3.11 -20.70
N TYR A 163 -52.98 4.19 -20.40
CA TYR A 163 -52.49 5.55 -20.23
C TYR A 163 -52.95 6.07 -18.86
N TYR A 164 -52.03 6.64 -18.07
CA TYR A 164 -52.33 7.31 -16.80
C TYR A 164 -51.98 8.78 -16.95
N SER A 165 -52.92 9.68 -16.68
CA SER A 165 -52.61 11.11 -16.66
C SER A 165 -51.82 11.50 -15.41
N GLU A 166 -50.91 12.46 -15.56
CA GLU A 166 -50.23 13.13 -14.45
C GLU A 166 -50.94 14.43 -14.01
N SER A 167 -52.05 14.79 -14.66
CA SER A 167 -52.89 15.95 -14.35
C SER A 167 -54.37 15.56 -14.31
N SER A 168 -55.20 16.43 -13.74
CA SER A 168 -56.62 16.13 -13.52
C SER A 168 -57.49 16.17 -14.78
N SER A 169 -56.96 16.49 -15.96
CA SER A 169 -57.73 16.40 -17.21
C SER A 169 -56.87 16.09 -18.43
N LEU A 170 -57.39 15.18 -19.24
CA LEU A 170 -56.77 14.62 -20.44
C LEU A 170 -57.69 14.84 -21.64
N LYS A 171 -57.18 15.49 -22.67
CA LYS A 171 -57.85 15.73 -23.95
C LYS A 171 -57.31 14.74 -24.98
N LEU A 172 -58.19 13.88 -25.51
CA LEU A 172 -57.93 13.01 -26.64
C LEU A 172 -58.44 13.69 -27.91
N SER A 173 -57.59 13.85 -28.92
CA SER A 173 -57.95 14.46 -30.21
C SER A 173 -57.76 13.43 -31.32
N ILE A 174 -58.86 12.90 -31.83
CA ILE A 174 -58.88 11.93 -32.94
C ILE A 174 -59.09 12.71 -34.23
N THR A 175 -58.21 12.51 -35.21
CA THR A 175 -58.35 13.01 -36.58
C THR A 175 -58.25 11.84 -37.56
N LEU A 176 -59.15 11.77 -38.53
CA LEU A 176 -59.09 10.82 -39.65
C LEU A 176 -59.23 11.62 -40.96
N LEU A 177 -58.22 11.53 -41.83
CA LEU A 177 -58.19 12.20 -43.14
C LEU A 177 -58.69 11.26 -44.25
N THR A 178 -58.31 9.98 -44.21
CA THR A 178 -58.62 9.00 -45.24
C THR A 178 -59.06 7.66 -44.64
N LEU A 179 -60.19 7.15 -45.14
CA LEU A 179 -60.62 5.77 -44.90
C LEU A 179 -59.91 4.85 -45.91
N SER A 180 -58.96 4.04 -45.47
CA SER A 180 -58.35 2.97 -46.28
C SER A 180 -59.04 1.64 -46.00
N SER A 181 -59.35 0.89 -47.06
CA SER A 181 -59.88 -0.46 -46.96
C SER A 181 -58.75 -1.49 -47.10
N ASP A 182 -58.53 -2.27 -46.05
CA ASP A 182 -57.71 -3.48 -46.09
C ASP A 182 -58.61 -4.71 -46.34
N GLN A 183 -58.01 -5.89 -46.55
CA GLN A 183 -58.74 -7.11 -46.93
C GLN A 183 -59.83 -7.57 -45.94
N ASN A 184 -59.79 -7.09 -44.70
CA ASN A 184 -60.79 -7.38 -43.65
C ASN A 184 -61.71 -6.18 -43.32
N GLY A 185 -61.64 -5.08 -44.07
CA GLY A 185 -62.47 -3.88 -43.89
C GLY A 185 -61.68 -2.59 -43.68
N TYR A 186 -62.38 -1.53 -43.24
CA TYR A 186 -61.83 -0.18 -43.12
C TYR A 186 -60.95 0.05 -41.89
N ASN A 187 -59.94 0.90 -42.04
CA ASN A 187 -58.93 1.35 -41.06
C ASN A 187 -59.43 2.19 -39.85
N PHE A 188 -60.68 1.99 -39.41
CA PHE A 188 -61.25 2.69 -38.26
C PHE A 188 -62.05 1.75 -37.34
N ASP A 189 -61.58 1.62 -36.10
CA ASP A 189 -62.27 1.05 -34.94
C ASP A 189 -61.70 1.72 -33.67
N PHE A 190 -62.53 2.31 -32.81
CA PHE A 190 -62.06 3.05 -31.63
C PHE A 190 -62.99 2.87 -30.44
N ARG A 191 -62.50 2.18 -29.41
CA ARG A 191 -63.18 1.93 -28.14
C ARG A 191 -62.21 2.11 -26.98
N ILE A 192 -62.61 2.91 -26.00
CA ILE A 192 -61.86 3.17 -24.77
C ILE A 192 -62.73 2.86 -23.56
N SER A 193 -62.12 2.47 -22.44
CA SER A 193 -62.73 2.52 -21.12
C SER A 193 -61.90 3.41 -20.20
N TYR A 194 -62.54 4.23 -19.39
CA TYR A 194 -61.87 5.16 -18.48
C TYR A 194 -62.39 5.04 -17.05
N LYS A 195 -61.54 5.39 -16.08
CA LYS A 195 -61.88 5.52 -14.66
C LYS A 195 -61.07 6.63 -14.01
N MET A 196 -61.63 7.23 -12.97
CA MET A 196 -60.92 8.22 -12.15
C MET A 196 -60.32 7.53 -10.92
N LEU A 197 -59.09 7.88 -10.58
CA LEU A 197 -58.36 7.32 -9.45
C LEU A 197 -57.96 8.45 -8.48
N PRO A 198 -58.04 8.25 -7.15
CA PRO A 198 -57.38 9.14 -6.20
C PRO A 198 -55.86 8.90 -6.27
N LYS A 199 -55.08 9.90 -5.87
CA LYS A 199 -53.62 9.86 -5.97
C LYS A 199 -52.97 8.79 -5.07
N GLY A 200 -53.61 8.43 -3.95
CA GLY A 200 -53.13 7.42 -3.02
C GLY A 200 -53.10 5.99 -3.60
N ASP A 201 -54.14 5.61 -4.35
CA ASP A 201 -54.26 4.28 -4.95
C ASP A 201 -53.19 3.99 -6.02
N ALA A 202 -52.54 5.03 -6.56
CA ALA A 202 -51.48 4.93 -7.56
C ALA A 202 -50.11 4.56 -6.94
N THR A 203 -50.09 3.52 -6.10
CA THR A 203 -48.94 3.08 -5.29
C THR A 203 -47.69 2.76 -6.10
N VAL A 204 -47.84 2.14 -7.27
CA VAL A 204 -46.74 1.86 -8.24
C VAL A 204 -46.02 3.15 -8.66
N ARG A 205 -46.73 4.29 -8.66
CA ARG A 205 -46.22 5.58 -9.11
C ARG A 205 -45.73 6.47 -7.97
N TYR A 206 -46.43 6.51 -6.83
CA TYR A 206 -46.11 7.44 -5.73
C TYR A 206 -45.45 6.78 -4.50
N GLY A 207 -45.32 5.46 -4.47
CA GLY A 207 -44.95 4.70 -3.28
C GLY A 207 -46.18 4.24 -2.49
N SER A 208 -45.99 3.37 -1.51
CA SER A 208 -47.08 2.95 -0.62
C SER A 208 -47.22 3.96 0.51
N SER A 209 -48.30 4.74 0.51
CA SER A 209 -48.65 5.54 1.69
C SER A 209 -49.17 4.60 2.78
N SER A 210 -48.31 4.22 3.72
CA SER A 210 -48.72 3.47 4.91
C SER A 210 -49.64 4.31 5.79
N GLN A 211 -50.94 4.29 5.47
CA GLN A 211 -51.98 4.63 6.44
C GLN A 211 -51.86 3.62 7.58
N GLN A 212 -51.46 4.10 8.76
CA GLN A 212 -51.61 3.31 9.97
C GLN A 212 -53.10 3.06 10.17
N VAL A 213 -53.51 1.81 9.99
CA VAL A 213 -54.80 1.34 10.48
C VAL A 213 -54.73 1.42 11.99
N ILE A 214 -55.40 2.42 12.57
CA ILE A 214 -55.59 2.52 14.01
C ILE A 214 -56.69 1.51 14.36
N ASP A 215 -56.29 0.25 14.54
CA ASP A 215 -57.12 -0.76 15.18
C ASP A 215 -57.35 -0.32 16.63
N ASN A 216 -58.51 0.29 16.88
CA ASN A 216 -58.95 0.69 18.20
C ASN A 216 -59.42 -0.53 19.01
N ASP A 217 -58.50 -1.39 19.45
CA ASP A 217 -58.83 -2.37 20.50
C ASP A 217 -57.65 -2.71 21.44
N SER A 218 -58.02 -3.13 22.65
CA SER A 218 -57.19 -3.50 23.80
C SER A 218 -56.35 -2.38 24.45
N LYS A 219 -56.54 -2.22 25.76
CA LYS A 219 -55.80 -1.28 26.62
C LYS A 219 -54.67 -2.02 27.32
N THR A 220 -53.48 -1.42 27.41
CA THR A 220 -52.59 -1.53 28.57
C THR A 220 -51.65 -0.34 28.64
N ASN A 221 -51.31 0.09 29.86
CA ASN A 221 -50.36 1.18 30.09
C ASN A 221 -48.94 0.60 30.24
N GLU A 222 -47.93 1.27 29.69
CA GLU A 222 -46.64 1.43 30.38
C GLU A 222 -45.86 2.61 29.78
N GLU A 223 -45.14 3.34 30.63
CA GLU A 223 -44.43 4.57 30.23
C GLU A 223 -42.97 4.25 29.84
N THR A 224 -42.62 4.41 28.57
CA THR A 224 -41.21 4.50 28.14
C THR A 224 -41.03 5.56 27.07
N SER A 225 -40.21 6.58 27.37
CA SER A 225 -39.89 7.68 26.46
C SER A 225 -38.89 7.25 25.40
N VAL A 226 -39.37 6.59 24.33
CA VAL A 226 -38.58 6.35 23.12
C VAL A 226 -38.57 7.63 22.29
N GLU A 227 -37.39 8.10 21.88
CA GLU A 227 -37.27 9.28 21.02
C GLU A 227 -37.98 9.05 19.68
N LEU A 228 -38.97 9.88 19.37
CA LEU A 228 -39.75 9.79 18.14
C LEU A 228 -38.95 10.31 16.95
N ALA A 229 -38.01 9.49 16.47
CA ALA A 229 -37.36 9.70 15.18
C ALA A 229 -38.44 9.73 14.09
N ASN A 230 -38.61 10.89 13.44
CA ASN A 230 -39.59 11.08 12.37
C ASN A 230 -39.26 10.17 11.18
N THR A 231 -39.86 8.98 11.15
CA THR A 231 -39.95 8.11 9.97
C THR A 231 -40.84 8.79 8.94
N THR A 232 -40.23 9.66 8.14
CA THR A 232 -40.89 10.32 7.00
C THR A 232 -41.51 9.26 6.09
N SER A 233 -42.84 9.34 5.90
CA SER A 233 -43.61 8.44 5.03
C SER A 233 -42.90 8.15 3.72
N GLU A 234 -42.75 6.86 3.35
CA GLU A 234 -41.94 6.36 2.22
C GLU A 234 -42.55 6.63 0.82
N ASN A 235 -43.04 7.85 0.60
CA ASN A 235 -43.52 8.32 -0.68
C ASN A 235 -42.33 8.68 -1.59
N TYR A 236 -42.37 8.23 -2.85
CA TYR A 236 -41.31 8.48 -3.82
C TYR A 236 -41.17 9.96 -4.15
N TYR A 237 -39.95 10.51 -4.03
CA TYR A 237 -39.67 11.88 -4.47
C TYR A 237 -39.41 11.90 -5.98
N LEU A 238 -40.41 12.36 -6.74
CA LEU A 238 -40.40 12.43 -8.20
C LEU A 238 -39.81 13.75 -8.77
N GLY A 239 -39.17 14.56 -7.93
CA GLY A 239 -38.56 15.83 -8.32
C GLY A 239 -39.54 16.94 -8.69
N ASN A 240 -39.05 18.18 -8.74
CA ASN A 240 -39.83 19.38 -9.03
C ASN A 240 -39.88 19.63 -10.55
N ARG A 241 -41.08 19.80 -11.13
CA ARG A 241 -41.24 20.03 -12.58
C ARG A 241 -40.66 21.39 -12.99
N ILE A 242 -39.85 21.41 -14.05
CA ILE A 242 -39.29 22.63 -14.64
C ILE A 242 -40.40 23.33 -15.45
N GLY A 243 -40.57 24.64 -15.21
CA GLY A 243 -41.56 25.47 -15.90
C GLY A 243 -41.41 25.43 -17.42
N MET A 244 -42.52 25.62 -18.14
CA MET A 244 -42.62 25.57 -19.61
C MET A 244 -42.22 24.24 -20.29
N THR A 245 -41.75 23.23 -19.56
CA THR A 245 -41.47 21.88 -20.10
C THR A 245 -42.65 20.91 -19.91
N TYR A 246 -42.73 19.86 -20.73
CA TYR A 246 -43.74 18.80 -20.57
C TYR A 246 -43.49 17.91 -19.34
N CYS A 247 -42.22 17.57 -19.09
CA CYS A 247 -41.84 16.47 -18.21
C CYS A 247 -40.52 16.66 -17.45
N SER A 248 -39.70 17.65 -17.82
CA SER A 248 -38.37 17.83 -17.22
C SER A 248 -38.49 18.17 -15.72
N ARG A 249 -37.61 17.59 -14.91
CA ARG A 249 -37.69 17.58 -13.44
C ARG A 249 -36.32 17.82 -12.82
N MET A 250 -36.27 18.62 -11.76
CA MET A 250 -35.08 18.86 -10.95
C MET A 250 -35.17 18.12 -9.62
N PHE A 251 -34.13 17.37 -9.26
CA PHE A 251 -34.01 16.63 -8.00
C PHE A 251 -32.88 17.24 -7.18
N SER A 252 -33.13 17.47 -5.89
CA SER A 252 -32.16 18.00 -4.93
C SER A 252 -32.09 17.11 -3.70
N ASP A 253 -30.86 16.86 -3.22
CA ASP A 253 -30.57 16.17 -1.95
C ASP A 253 -31.20 14.76 -1.88
N CYS A 254 -30.74 13.90 -2.79
CA CYS A 254 -31.13 12.49 -2.90
C CYS A 254 -30.37 11.57 -1.91
N ASP A 255 -29.66 12.15 -0.95
CA ASP A 255 -29.19 11.49 0.28
C ASP A 255 -30.31 11.39 1.34
N LYS A 256 -31.24 12.36 1.34
CA LYS A 256 -32.33 12.51 2.34
C LYS A 256 -33.72 12.17 1.82
N LYS A 257 -33.85 11.88 0.52
CA LYS A 257 -35.13 11.66 -0.17
C LYS A 257 -35.01 10.46 -1.09
N ASP A 258 -36.03 9.60 -1.11
CA ASP A 258 -36.06 8.46 -2.02
C ASP A 258 -36.36 8.91 -3.46
N CYS A 259 -35.32 9.35 -4.16
CA CYS A 259 -35.41 9.87 -5.52
C CYS A 259 -35.70 8.75 -6.53
N ARG A 260 -36.85 8.87 -7.21
CA ARG A 260 -37.26 8.00 -8.34
C ARG A 260 -37.41 8.82 -9.61
N LEU A 261 -36.63 8.49 -10.63
CA LEU A 261 -36.76 9.08 -11.97
C LEU A 261 -37.71 8.20 -12.78
N GLN A 262 -38.95 8.66 -12.96
CA GLN A 262 -39.96 7.99 -13.78
C GLN A 262 -40.12 8.68 -15.13
N SER A 263 -40.36 7.89 -16.18
CA SER A 263 -40.87 8.44 -17.44
C SER A 263 -42.28 9.04 -17.24
N PRO A 264 -42.71 9.95 -18.14
CA PRO A 264 -44.08 10.45 -18.10
C PRO A 264 -45.08 9.30 -18.17
N ASN A 265 -46.16 9.42 -17.40
CA ASN A 265 -47.30 8.51 -17.41
C ASN A 265 -47.01 7.06 -16.95
N PHE A 266 -45.78 6.75 -16.52
CA PHE A 266 -45.40 5.46 -15.91
C PHE A 266 -46.42 5.04 -14.83
N PRO A 267 -46.94 3.80 -14.83
CA PRO A 267 -46.52 2.64 -15.63
C PRO A 267 -47.19 2.49 -17.02
N GLY A 268 -47.99 3.47 -17.47
CA GLY A 268 -48.64 3.48 -18.78
C GLY A 268 -47.76 4.02 -19.90
N VAL A 269 -48.31 4.10 -21.11
CA VAL A 269 -47.57 4.58 -22.29
C VAL A 269 -47.20 6.05 -22.18
N TYR A 270 -45.91 6.34 -22.37
CA TYR A 270 -45.38 7.69 -22.49
C TYR A 270 -45.81 8.31 -23.84
N PRO A 271 -46.17 9.61 -23.90
CA PRO A 271 -46.53 10.26 -25.15
C PRO A 271 -45.33 10.41 -26.12
N ARG A 272 -45.62 10.84 -27.34
CA ARG A 272 -44.66 10.97 -28.46
C ARG A 272 -44.13 12.41 -28.61
N ASN A 273 -43.09 12.57 -29.42
CA ASN A 273 -42.46 13.86 -29.78
C ASN A 273 -42.00 14.73 -28.60
N MET A 274 -41.37 14.12 -27.57
CA MET A 274 -40.82 14.86 -26.43
C MET A 274 -39.36 14.50 -26.12
N THR A 275 -38.70 15.42 -25.42
CA THR A 275 -37.44 15.18 -24.72
C THR A 275 -37.57 15.69 -23.28
N CYS A 276 -37.30 14.82 -22.30
CA CYS A 276 -37.39 15.08 -20.87
C CYS A 276 -36.00 15.11 -20.24
N TYR A 277 -35.72 16.15 -19.47
CA TYR A 277 -34.46 16.30 -18.73
C TYR A 277 -34.69 16.11 -17.23
N TYR A 278 -34.07 15.09 -16.65
CA TYR A 278 -34.06 14.84 -15.21
C TYR A 278 -32.70 15.26 -14.67
N ALA A 279 -32.62 16.48 -14.14
CA ALA A 279 -31.40 17.05 -13.60
C ALA A 279 -31.31 16.75 -12.09
N VAL A 280 -30.32 15.97 -11.68
CA VAL A 280 -30.15 15.51 -10.29
C VAL A 280 -28.89 16.15 -9.71
N ARG A 281 -29.03 16.85 -8.57
CA ARG A 281 -27.94 17.60 -7.93
C ARG A 281 -27.92 17.40 -6.42
N GLN A 282 -26.75 17.12 -5.87
CA GLN A 282 -26.51 17.18 -4.43
C GLN A 282 -26.12 18.61 -4.06
N GLN A 283 -26.88 19.27 -3.17
CA GLN A 283 -26.57 20.64 -2.72
C GLN A 283 -25.90 20.62 -1.34
N SER A 284 -26.42 19.80 -0.43
CA SER A 284 -25.84 19.57 0.88
C SER A 284 -24.76 18.47 0.83
N ILE A 285 -23.49 18.87 0.92
CA ILE A 285 -22.33 17.97 0.93
C ILE A 285 -21.54 18.23 2.23
N PRO A 286 -21.22 17.20 3.04
CA PRO A 286 -20.43 17.39 4.26
C PRO A 286 -19.02 17.92 3.98
N GLU A 287 -18.46 18.67 4.93
CA GLU A 287 -17.09 19.18 4.82
C GLU A 287 -16.06 18.05 4.66
N GLY A 288 -14.97 18.35 3.92
CA GLY A 288 -13.95 17.36 3.53
C GLY A 288 -14.42 16.30 2.51
N LYS A 289 -15.72 16.19 2.22
CA LYS A 289 -16.27 15.16 1.33
C LYS A 289 -16.62 15.69 -0.06
N HIS A 290 -16.81 14.76 -0.97
CA HIS A 290 -17.28 14.93 -2.34
C HIS A 290 -18.41 13.94 -2.61
N ALA A 291 -19.42 14.34 -3.37
CA ALA A 291 -20.59 13.51 -3.66
C ALA A 291 -20.50 12.87 -5.05
N LEU A 292 -20.79 11.58 -5.12
CA LEU A 292 -20.94 10.81 -6.36
C LEU A 292 -22.40 10.37 -6.47
N ILE A 293 -23.09 10.75 -7.54
CA ILE A 293 -24.49 10.36 -7.76
C ILE A 293 -24.55 9.17 -8.70
N SER A 294 -25.20 8.08 -8.26
CA SER A 294 -25.42 6.87 -9.04
C SER A 294 -26.89 6.72 -9.47
N VAL A 295 -27.11 6.28 -10.71
CA VAL A 295 -28.42 6.03 -11.32
C VAL A 295 -28.45 4.60 -11.88
N TYR A 296 -29.48 3.83 -11.54
CA TYR A 296 -29.62 2.42 -11.94
C TYR A 296 -31.06 1.89 -11.78
N GLN A 297 -31.30 0.66 -12.24
CA GLN A 297 -32.50 -0.10 -11.89
C GLN A 297 -32.18 -1.60 -11.86
N THR A 298 -32.43 -2.24 -10.70
CA THR A 298 -32.27 -3.68 -10.49
C THR A 298 -33.44 -4.51 -11.02
N GLU A 299 -34.66 -3.96 -10.98
CA GLU A 299 -35.86 -4.63 -11.51
C GLU A 299 -36.02 -4.40 -13.02
N GLY A 300 -35.61 -5.38 -13.84
CA GLY A 300 -35.69 -5.30 -15.30
C GLY A 300 -37.12 -5.14 -15.87
N HIS A 301 -38.17 -5.46 -15.11
CA HIS A 301 -39.57 -5.23 -15.50
C HIS A 301 -40.03 -3.77 -15.30
N MET A 302 -39.27 -2.96 -14.56
CA MET A 302 -39.53 -1.52 -14.35
C MET A 302 -38.94 -0.65 -15.47
N VAL A 303 -38.47 -1.26 -16.57
CA VAL A 303 -37.88 -0.58 -17.74
C VAL A 303 -38.37 -1.27 -19.02
N ASN A 304 -39.01 -0.51 -19.90
CA ASN A 304 -39.53 -0.91 -21.20
C ASN A 304 -39.64 0.30 -22.14
N ILE A 305 -38.52 0.65 -22.75
CA ILE A 305 -38.38 1.70 -23.77
C ILE A 305 -38.43 1.02 -25.15
N ARG A 306 -39.14 1.59 -26.13
CA ARG A 306 -39.29 0.94 -27.44
C ARG A 306 -37.96 0.84 -28.17
N SER A 307 -37.65 -0.32 -28.76
CA SER A 307 -36.33 -0.56 -29.35
C SER A 307 -36.34 -1.36 -30.66
N GLN A 308 -37.52 -1.70 -31.18
CA GLN A 308 -37.68 -2.42 -32.44
C GLN A 308 -38.72 -1.74 -33.34
N SER A 309 -38.43 -1.68 -34.64
CA SER A 309 -39.35 -1.22 -35.66
C SER A 309 -40.52 -2.21 -35.86
N ALA A 310 -41.76 -1.72 -35.73
CA ALA A 310 -42.98 -2.53 -35.77
C ALA A 310 -43.28 -3.22 -37.12
N LEU A 311 -42.55 -2.88 -38.19
CA LEU A 311 -42.80 -3.34 -39.56
C LEU A 311 -42.33 -4.77 -39.84
N TYR A 312 -41.45 -5.35 -39.00
CA TYR A 312 -40.73 -6.59 -39.32
C TYR A 312 -40.96 -7.76 -38.35
N ALA A 313 -41.74 -7.56 -37.28
CA ALA A 313 -42.01 -8.61 -36.29
C ALA A 313 -43.19 -9.52 -36.72
N ARG A 314 -42.91 -10.60 -37.46
CA ARG A 314 -43.92 -11.65 -37.73
C ARG A 314 -44.29 -12.40 -36.43
N PRO A 315 -45.57 -12.75 -36.20
CA PRO A 315 -46.06 -13.36 -34.96
C PRO A 315 -45.80 -14.87 -34.88
N THR A 316 -44.63 -15.34 -35.32
CA THR A 316 -44.36 -16.77 -35.58
C THR A 316 -43.17 -17.32 -34.79
N GLN A 317 -43.17 -17.12 -33.47
CA GLN A 317 -42.57 -18.02 -32.46
C GLN A 317 -42.76 -17.46 -31.03
N PRO A 318 -43.45 -18.16 -30.10
CA PRO A 318 -43.58 -17.74 -28.71
C PRO A 318 -42.28 -17.81 -27.88
N THR A 319 -41.21 -18.38 -28.45
CA THR A 319 -40.00 -18.81 -27.74
C THR A 319 -38.73 -18.09 -28.25
N ASN A 320 -38.84 -16.81 -28.65
CA ASN A 320 -37.70 -16.04 -29.13
C ASN A 320 -37.18 -15.06 -28.05
N PRO A 321 -36.10 -15.40 -27.32
CA PRO A 321 -35.66 -14.66 -26.12
C PRO A 321 -35.08 -13.26 -26.43
N HIS A 322 -34.86 -12.91 -27.69
CA HIS A 322 -34.27 -11.63 -28.09
C HIS A 322 -35.15 -10.40 -27.75
N LEU A 323 -36.46 -10.58 -27.54
CA LEU A 323 -37.42 -9.47 -27.45
C LEU A 323 -37.45 -8.76 -26.08
N SER A 324 -36.81 -9.32 -25.05
CA SER A 324 -36.73 -8.76 -23.69
C SER A 324 -35.29 -8.48 -23.26
N THR A 325 -34.55 -7.82 -24.16
CA THR A 325 -33.14 -7.44 -23.95
C THR A 325 -32.95 -5.93 -23.87
N LEU A 326 -31.97 -5.49 -23.07
CA LEU A 326 -31.53 -4.09 -23.02
C LEU A 326 -30.61 -3.82 -24.22
N LYS A 327 -31.07 -2.98 -25.16
CA LYS A 327 -30.27 -2.47 -26.28
C LYS A 327 -29.47 -1.24 -25.84
N ILE A 328 -28.28 -1.02 -26.42
CA ILE A 328 -27.34 0.03 -25.99
C ILE A 328 -26.72 0.83 -27.14
N TRP A 329 -26.32 2.07 -26.87
CA TRP A 329 -25.62 2.97 -27.79
C TRP A 329 -26.29 3.14 -29.18
N LYS A 330 -25.78 2.45 -30.20
CA LYS A 330 -26.25 2.52 -31.59
C LYS A 330 -27.50 1.67 -31.82
N ASP A 331 -27.68 0.61 -31.03
CA ASP A 331 -28.80 -0.33 -31.17
C ASP A 331 -30.17 0.34 -30.88
N CYS A 332 -30.15 1.57 -30.37
CA CYS A 332 -31.31 2.41 -30.08
C CYS A 332 -31.62 3.48 -31.15
N GLU A 333 -30.86 3.52 -32.25
CA GLU A 333 -31.01 4.56 -33.29
C GLU A 333 -32.14 4.26 -34.30
N GLU A 334 -32.63 3.01 -34.35
CA GLU A 334 -33.77 2.58 -35.19
C GLU A 334 -35.06 3.36 -34.90
N VAL A 335 -35.45 3.41 -33.63
CA VAL A 335 -36.77 3.91 -33.17
C VAL A 335 -36.67 5.31 -32.56
N GLN A 336 -35.46 5.75 -32.18
CA GLN A 336 -35.21 7.04 -31.53
C GLN A 336 -35.93 7.25 -30.18
N ASP A 337 -36.49 6.19 -29.59
CA ASP A 337 -36.89 6.12 -28.19
C ASP A 337 -35.68 5.64 -27.36
N TYR A 338 -35.09 6.50 -26.53
CA TYR A 338 -33.91 6.14 -25.72
C TYR A 338 -33.75 6.99 -24.46
N VAL A 339 -32.99 6.47 -23.50
CA VAL A 339 -32.49 7.19 -22.33
C VAL A 339 -30.97 7.34 -22.40
N THR A 340 -30.47 8.56 -22.15
CA THR A 340 -29.05 8.89 -22.11
C THR A 340 -28.68 9.43 -20.72
N ILE A 341 -27.58 8.97 -20.14
CA ILE A 341 -27.06 9.43 -18.84
C ILE A 341 -25.72 10.15 -19.08
N TYR A 342 -25.63 11.39 -18.62
CA TYR A 342 -24.51 12.31 -18.83
C TYR A 342 -23.74 12.58 -17.52
N ASP A 343 -22.42 12.64 -17.60
CA ASP A 343 -21.52 12.96 -16.47
C ASP A 343 -21.46 14.47 -16.17
N GLY A 344 -22.59 15.03 -15.73
CA GLY A 344 -22.71 16.44 -15.37
C GLY A 344 -24.14 16.95 -15.47
N TYR A 345 -24.28 18.27 -15.57
CA TYR A 345 -25.59 18.94 -15.60
C TYR A 345 -26.07 19.27 -17.03
N THR A 346 -25.29 18.98 -18.07
CA THR A 346 -25.57 19.42 -19.45
C THR A 346 -25.41 18.32 -20.49
N THR A 347 -26.10 18.43 -21.63
CA THR A 347 -25.95 17.53 -22.78
C THR A 347 -24.61 17.66 -23.53
N ARG A 348 -23.74 18.59 -23.11
CA ARG A 348 -22.35 18.72 -23.59
C ARG A 348 -21.36 17.85 -22.81
N ASP A 349 -21.81 17.26 -21.71
CA ASP A 349 -20.97 16.45 -20.83
C ASP A 349 -20.78 15.01 -21.39
N PRO A 350 -19.80 14.23 -20.90
CA PRO A 350 -19.56 12.88 -21.41
C PRO A 350 -20.74 11.93 -21.16
N VAL A 351 -21.11 11.13 -22.15
CA VAL A 351 -22.16 10.10 -21.99
C VAL A 351 -21.60 8.87 -21.25
N LEU A 352 -22.22 8.52 -20.13
CA LEU A 352 -21.90 7.34 -19.33
C LEU A 352 -22.61 6.09 -19.84
N LEU A 353 -23.87 6.24 -20.29
CA LEU A 353 -24.72 5.16 -20.77
C LEU A 353 -25.82 5.70 -21.68
N LYS A 354 -26.07 5.05 -22.82
CA LYS A 354 -27.28 5.24 -23.66
C LYS A 354 -27.97 3.89 -23.83
N PHE A 355 -29.27 3.79 -23.52
CA PHE A 355 -30.01 2.53 -23.53
C PHE A 355 -31.48 2.66 -23.97
N CYS A 356 -32.03 1.53 -24.40
CA CYS A 356 -33.44 1.33 -24.76
C CYS A 356 -33.77 -0.17 -24.63
N GLY A 357 -35.00 -0.58 -24.93
CA GLY A 357 -35.48 -1.94 -24.68
C GLY A 357 -35.97 -2.11 -23.25
N GLY A 358 -36.05 -3.35 -22.79
CA GLY A 358 -36.63 -3.67 -21.49
C GLY A 358 -36.48 -5.13 -21.09
N GLY A 359 -37.00 -5.48 -19.91
CA GLY A 359 -36.92 -6.85 -19.37
C GLY A 359 -35.56 -7.22 -18.77
N SER A 360 -34.65 -6.26 -18.62
CA SER A 360 -33.26 -6.45 -18.15
C SER A 360 -32.83 -5.30 -17.25
N ALA A 361 -32.01 -5.59 -16.23
CA ALA A 361 -31.56 -4.60 -15.26
C ALA A 361 -30.63 -3.54 -15.87
N VAL A 362 -30.87 -2.26 -15.57
CA VAL A 362 -30.02 -1.13 -15.98
C VAL A 362 -28.86 -0.98 -14.98
N PRO A 363 -27.59 -1.09 -15.41
CA PRO A 363 -26.46 -1.07 -14.51
C PRO A 363 -26.17 0.33 -13.94
N LYS A 364 -25.27 0.40 -12.96
CA LYS A 364 -24.92 1.65 -12.27
C LYS A 364 -24.05 2.56 -13.14
N ALA A 365 -24.65 3.62 -13.65
CA ALA A 365 -23.93 4.81 -14.09
C ALA A 365 -23.68 5.71 -12.88
N ILE A 366 -22.43 6.12 -12.65
CA ILE A 366 -21.99 6.90 -11.48
C ILE A 366 -21.27 8.15 -11.98
N SER A 367 -21.72 9.32 -11.57
CA SER A 367 -21.12 10.61 -11.91
C SER A 367 -19.78 10.86 -11.21
N SER A 368 -18.92 11.67 -11.84
CA SER A 368 -17.65 12.17 -11.30
C SER A 368 -17.81 13.35 -10.33
N GLY A 369 -19.01 13.95 -10.28
CA GLY A 369 -19.33 15.12 -9.48
C GLY A 369 -20.71 15.08 -8.82
N PRO A 370 -21.13 16.17 -8.15
CA PRO A 370 -22.38 16.25 -7.39
C PRO A 370 -23.61 16.50 -8.29
N GLU A 371 -23.49 16.27 -9.60
CA GLU A 371 -24.49 16.59 -10.61
C GLU A 371 -24.49 15.48 -11.67
N ILE A 372 -25.68 14.98 -12.03
CA ILE A 372 -25.89 14.02 -13.11
C ILE A 372 -27.20 14.34 -13.85
N LEU A 373 -27.17 14.23 -15.18
CA LEU A 373 -28.30 14.54 -16.05
C LEU A 373 -28.74 13.26 -16.77
N VAL A 374 -30.04 12.97 -16.69
CA VAL A 374 -30.67 11.93 -17.50
C VAL A 374 -31.57 12.60 -18.53
N GLU A 375 -31.37 12.27 -19.80
CA GLU A 375 -32.24 12.63 -20.91
C GLU A 375 -33.10 11.43 -21.29
N PHE A 376 -34.38 11.65 -21.57
CA PHE A 376 -35.27 10.68 -22.22
C PHE A 376 -35.85 11.32 -23.47
N SER A 377 -35.65 10.71 -24.63
CA SER A 377 -36.19 11.19 -25.91
C SER A 377 -37.10 10.15 -26.55
N THR A 378 -38.09 10.62 -27.31
CA THR A 378 -39.12 9.79 -27.96
C THR A 378 -39.33 10.21 -29.41
N SER A 379 -39.53 9.25 -30.30
CA SER A 379 -39.93 9.51 -31.70
C SER A 379 -41.25 10.29 -31.84
N PRO A 380 -41.43 11.03 -32.95
CA PRO A 380 -42.64 11.84 -33.19
C PRO A 380 -43.91 11.04 -33.47
N TYR A 381 -43.78 9.89 -34.15
CA TYR A 381 -44.91 9.04 -34.55
C TYR A 381 -44.92 7.73 -33.75
N GLY A 382 -46.10 7.21 -33.39
CA GLY A 382 -46.25 6.00 -32.60
C GLY A 382 -47.36 5.05 -33.08
N THR A 383 -47.28 3.78 -32.66
CA THR A 383 -48.29 2.75 -32.94
C THR A 383 -48.33 1.67 -31.85
N PHE A 384 -49.47 0.99 -31.68
CA PHE A 384 -49.71 0.01 -30.61
C PHE A 384 -49.52 -1.47 -31.05
N LEU A 385 -48.75 -1.68 -32.13
CA LEU A 385 -48.36 -2.98 -32.66
C LEU A 385 -47.31 -3.71 -31.78
N TYR A 386 -47.72 -4.22 -30.62
CA TYR A 386 -47.12 -5.41 -29.97
C TYR A 386 -48.04 -5.97 -28.86
N PRO A 387 -48.15 -7.30 -28.66
CA PRO A 387 -48.75 -7.84 -27.44
C PRO A 387 -47.85 -7.52 -26.24
N ALA A 388 -48.26 -6.56 -25.40
CA ALA A 388 -47.56 -6.28 -24.15
C ALA A 388 -47.42 -7.58 -23.34
N PRO A 389 -46.20 -7.96 -22.88
CA PRO A 389 -46.07 -9.03 -21.90
C PRO A 389 -46.98 -8.69 -20.71
N PRO A 390 -47.74 -9.64 -20.14
CA PRO A 390 -48.88 -9.36 -19.26
C PRO A 390 -48.54 -8.66 -17.92
N GLN A 391 -47.27 -8.30 -17.71
CA GLN A 391 -46.73 -7.63 -16.52
C GLN A 391 -45.69 -6.54 -16.86
N ALA A 392 -45.43 -6.24 -18.14
CA ALA A 392 -44.38 -5.29 -18.53
C ALA A 392 -44.88 -3.84 -18.54
N LEU A 393 -44.59 -3.12 -17.46
CA LEU A 393 -44.87 -1.68 -17.31
C LEU A 393 -44.19 -0.89 -18.45
N HIS A 394 -44.85 0.11 -19.01
CA HIS A 394 -44.29 0.93 -20.09
C HIS A 394 -43.44 2.10 -19.56
N GLY A 395 -42.39 2.45 -20.30
CA GLY A 395 -41.50 3.56 -19.94
C GLY A 395 -40.39 3.10 -19.00
N PHE A 396 -40.10 3.86 -17.93
CA PHE A 396 -39.11 3.43 -16.93
C PHE A 396 -39.36 4.01 -15.54
N GLN A 397 -38.81 3.33 -14.53
CA GLN A 397 -38.43 3.89 -13.24
C GLN A 397 -36.96 3.57 -12.94
N LEU A 398 -36.15 4.61 -12.72
CA LEU A 398 -34.76 4.50 -12.26
C LEU A 398 -34.64 4.96 -10.80
N ARG A 399 -33.74 4.33 -10.05
CA ARG A 399 -33.38 4.68 -8.67
C ARG A 399 -32.12 5.53 -8.66
N VAL A 400 -32.10 6.55 -7.80
CA VAL A 400 -30.88 7.33 -7.49
C VAL A 400 -30.31 6.85 -6.15
N LYS A 401 -28.98 6.81 -6.03
CA LYS A 401 -28.29 6.77 -4.73
C LYS A 401 -27.08 7.70 -4.75
N VAL A 402 -26.94 8.51 -3.71
CA VAL A 402 -25.76 9.35 -3.47
C VAL A 402 -24.78 8.60 -2.56
N ASP A 403 -23.50 8.64 -2.90
CA ASP A 403 -22.39 8.14 -2.07
C ASP A 403 -21.38 9.27 -1.84
N PHE A 404 -20.82 9.36 -0.63
CA PHE A 404 -19.81 10.37 -0.30
C PHE A 404 -18.41 9.73 -0.22
N VAL A 405 -17.41 10.41 -0.80
CA VAL A 405 -15.98 10.04 -0.73
C VAL A 405 -15.15 11.22 -0.20
N GLU A 406 -13.92 10.98 0.23
CA GLU A 406 -13.00 12.05 0.65
C GLU A 406 -12.56 12.89 -0.56
N LYS A 407 -12.65 14.21 -0.44
CA LYS A 407 -12.33 15.17 -1.52
C LYS A 407 -10.88 15.06 -1.99
N GLU A 408 -9.96 14.73 -1.10
CA GLU A 408 -8.52 14.64 -1.41
C GLU A 408 -8.08 13.26 -1.93
N SER A 409 -8.95 12.24 -1.85
CA SER A 409 -8.67 10.89 -2.33
C SER A 409 -8.49 10.82 -3.86
N PRO A 410 -7.69 9.86 -4.37
CA PRO A 410 -7.60 9.54 -5.79
C PRO A 410 -8.74 8.61 -6.27
N GLN A 411 -9.81 8.41 -5.49
CA GLN A 411 -10.89 7.47 -5.82
C GLN A 411 -11.91 7.99 -6.85
N TYR A 412 -11.75 9.20 -7.41
CA TYR A 412 -12.69 9.76 -8.40
C TYR A 412 -12.02 10.76 -9.35
N THR A 413 -12.49 10.86 -10.59
CA THR A 413 -11.91 11.76 -11.60
C THR A 413 -12.26 13.22 -11.35
N ARG A 414 -11.26 14.06 -11.09
CA ARG A 414 -11.47 15.51 -10.89
C ARG A 414 -11.61 16.24 -12.24
N ASN A 415 -12.49 17.24 -12.29
CA ASN A 415 -12.70 18.10 -13.47
C ASN A 415 -12.94 17.33 -14.78
N LYS A 416 -13.58 16.15 -14.72
CA LYS A 416 -13.82 15.23 -15.86
C LYS A 416 -12.55 14.76 -16.58
N LYS A 417 -11.38 14.90 -15.95
CA LYS A 417 -10.09 14.36 -16.40
C LYS A 417 -9.69 13.18 -15.53
N CYS A 418 -9.26 12.09 -16.15
CA CYS A 418 -8.75 10.93 -15.44
C CYS A 418 -7.21 11.02 -15.29
N GLU A 419 -6.74 12.04 -14.58
CA GLU A 419 -5.31 12.30 -14.37
C GLU A 419 -5.05 12.57 -12.88
N PHE A 420 -4.22 11.72 -12.26
CA PHE A 420 -3.93 11.72 -10.83
C PHE A 420 -2.44 11.94 -10.61
N TRP A 421 -2.10 12.82 -9.67
CA TRP A 421 -0.71 13.14 -9.31
C TRP A 421 -0.50 12.84 -7.83
N LEU A 422 0.47 11.98 -7.50
CA LEU A 422 0.77 11.52 -6.16
C LEU A 422 2.25 11.73 -5.86
N SER A 423 2.54 12.60 -4.89
CA SER A 423 3.91 12.96 -4.46
C SER A 423 4.14 12.45 -3.04
N GLY A 424 5.38 12.09 -2.71
CA GLY A 424 5.79 11.97 -1.31
C GLY A 424 6.99 11.06 -1.07
N THR A 425 7.11 10.64 0.19
CA THR A 425 8.16 9.74 0.72
C THR A 425 7.57 8.50 1.43
N GLY A 426 6.25 8.34 1.39
CA GLY A 426 5.51 7.28 2.07
C GLY A 426 5.15 6.08 1.20
N HIS A 427 4.05 5.43 1.58
CA HIS A 427 3.46 4.28 0.89
C HIS A 427 1.93 4.42 0.92
N GLY A 428 1.23 3.75 0.00
CA GLY A 428 -0.23 3.83 -0.07
C GLY A 428 -0.86 2.84 -1.03
N VAL A 429 -2.18 2.97 -1.21
CA VAL A 429 -3.00 2.14 -2.08
C VAL A 429 -3.54 3.00 -3.23
N LEU A 430 -3.42 2.50 -4.46
CA LEU A 430 -4.14 2.99 -5.64
C LEU A 430 -5.29 2.04 -5.97
N GLU A 431 -6.44 2.61 -6.32
CA GLU A 431 -7.64 1.89 -6.70
C GLU A 431 -8.24 2.51 -7.98
N SER A 432 -8.97 1.71 -8.75
CA SER A 432 -9.76 2.20 -9.89
C SER A 432 -10.79 3.26 -9.47
N PRO A 433 -11.12 4.27 -10.31
CA PRO A 433 -12.06 5.31 -9.94
C PRO A 433 -13.45 4.73 -9.66
N ARG A 434 -14.12 5.28 -8.65
CA ARG A 434 -15.46 4.85 -8.21
C ARG A 434 -16.58 5.45 -9.07
N ASN A 435 -16.31 6.52 -9.80
CA ASN A 435 -17.22 7.03 -10.83
C ASN A 435 -17.11 6.22 -12.12
N SER A 436 -18.18 6.21 -12.91
CA SER A 436 -18.17 5.62 -14.24
C SER A 436 -17.30 6.48 -15.17
N LEU A 437 -16.33 5.83 -15.80
CA LEU A 437 -15.58 6.35 -16.92
C LEU A 437 -16.35 6.12 -18.24
N PRO A 438 -16.47 7.15 -19.11
CA PRO A 438 -17.07 7.04 -20.44
C PRO A 438 -16.19 6.18 -21.39
N PRO A 439 -16.71 5.75 -22.56
CA PRO A 439 -15.95 4.94 -23.50
C PRO A 439 -14.72 5.69 -24.04
N ASN A 440 -13.68 4.94 -24.41
CA ASN A 440 -12.36 5.42 -24.86
C ASN A 440 -11.60 6.35 -23.88
N THR A 441 -11.84 6.23 -22.57
CA THR A 441 -11.08 6.96 -21.54
C THR A 441 -9.72 6.32 -21.26
N THR A 442 -8.67 7.13 -21.14
CA THR A 442 -7.38 6.75 -20.55
C THR A 442 -7.16 7.45 -19.22
N CYS A 443 -6.87 6.68 -18.19
CA CYS A 443 -6.63 7.12 -16.83
C CYS A 443 -5.15 7.00 -16.48
N LEU A 444 -4.51 8.11 -16.11
CA LEU A 444 -3.09 8.14 -15.74
C LEU A 444 -2.91 8.44 -14.24
N TYR A 445 -2.05 7.68 -13.58
CA TYR A 445 -1.63 7.91 -12.19
C TYR A 445 -0.12 8.13 -12.19
N HIS A 446 0.29 9.38 -12.00
CA HIS A 446 1.67 9.81 -11.94
C HIS A 446 2.16 9.77 -10.49
N LEU A 447 3.09 8.85 -10.23
CA LEU A 447 3.78 8.71 -8.96
C LEU A 447 5.14 9.41 -9.11
N TRP A 448 5.53 10.25 -8.15
CA TRP A 448 6.86 10.87 -8.10
C TRP A 448 7.37 11.00 -6.67
N GLY A 449 8.58 10.50 -6.42
CA GLY A 449 9.21 10.59 -5.10
C GLY A 449 9.79 11.98 -4.85
N ALA A 450 9.29 12.68 -3.83
CA ALA A 450 9.64 14.07 -3.55
C ALA A 450 9.56 14.38 -2.06
N GLU A 451 10.47 15.24 -1.56
CA GLU A 451 10.40 15.74 -0.19
C GLU A 451 9.32 16.83 -0.06
N PRO A 452 8.58 16.87 1.06
CA PRO A 452 7.59 17.91 1.32
C PRO A 452 8.23 19.29 1.27
N GLY A 453 7.76 20.16 0.36
CA GLY A 453 8.28 21.50 0.14
C GLY A 453 9.37 21.63 -0.94
N SER A 454 9.85 20.52 -1.54
CA SER A 454 10.84 20.58 -2.63
C SER A 454 10.18 20.75 -4.01
N SER A 455 10.66 21.72 -4.79
CA SER A 455 10.34 21.84 -6.23
C SER A 455 11.22 20.88 -7.05
N PRO A 456 10.71 20.26 -8.14
CA PRO A 456 11.51 19.33 -8.95
C PRO A 456 12.76 20.02 -9.52
N PRO A 457 13.94 19.39 -9.44
CA PRO A 457 15.19 20.01 -9.90
C PRO A 457 15.23 20.16 -11.43
N PRO A 458 15.88 21.21 -11.96
CA PRO A 458 16.06 21.36 -13.40
C PRO A 458 16.91 20.20 -13.95
N LYS A 459 16.49 19.66 -15.11
CA LYS A 459 17.00 18.42 -15.74
C LYS A 459 18.49 18.42 -16.16
N GLN A 460 19.26 19.45 -15.83
CA GLN A 460 20.53 19.77 -16.49
C GLN A 460 21.74 18.96 -15.98
N TYR A 461 21.61 18.25 -14.86
CA TYR A 461 22.62 17.33 -14.35
C TYR A 461 22.00 16.02 -13.90
N ALA A 462 22.41 14.91 -14.53
CA ALA A 462 21.93 13.56 -14.24
C ALA A 462 22.50 13.01 -12.92
N ARG A 463 21.99 13.52 -11.79
CA ARG A 463 22.18 12.90 -10.48
C ARG A 463 21.45 11.55 -10.43
N PRO A 464 21.93 10.55 -9.68
CA PRO A 464 21.14 9.35 -9.41
C PRO A 464 19.83 9.75 -8.72
N PRO A 465 18.70 9.08 -9.03
CA PRO A 465 17.41 9.40 -8.43
C PRO A 465 17.45 9.06 -6.94
N ARG A 466 17.10 10.04 -6.08
CA ARG A 466 17.07 9.83 -4.63
C ARG A 466 15.97 8.85 -4.21
N TYR A 467 14.85 8.86 -4.91
CA TYR A 467 13.73 7.94 -4.67
C TYR A 467 13.57 6.99 -5.85
N ARG A 468 13.06 5.79 -5.57
CA ARG A 468 12.43 4.90 -6.56
C ARG A 468 11.03 4.54 -6.13
N ILE A 469 10.20 4.14 -7.08
CA ILE A 469 8.82 3.75 -6.86
C ILE A 469 8.74 2.22 -6.99
N TRP A 470 8.37 1.57 -5.89
CA TRP A 470 8.08 0.15 -5.85
C TRP A 470 6.56 -0.06 -5.90
N LEU A 471 6.10 -0.95 -6.78
CA LEU A 471 4.70 -1.15 -7.14
C LEU A 471 4.33 -2.64 -7.10
N SER A 472 3.21 -2.98 -6.46
CA SER A 472 2.65 -4.34 -6.46
C SER A 472 1.16 -4.30 -6.77
N VAL A 473 0.71 -4.95 -7.84
CA VAL A 473 -0.71 -4.98 -8.23
C VAL A 473 -1.39 -6.14 -7.53
N LEU A 474 -2.20 -5.87 -6.50
CA LEU A 474 -2.88 -6.90 -5.70
C LEU A 474 -4.05 -7.53 -6.46
N LYS A 475 -4.80 -6.72 -7.21
CA LYS A 475 -5.98 -7.16 -7.98
C LYS A 475 -6.07 -6.39 -9.28
N TYR A 476 -6.34 -7.12 -10.36
CA TYR A 476 -6.87 -6.58 -11.61
C TYR A 476 -8.01 -7.49 -12.07
N HIS A 477 -9.17 -6.92 -12.37
CA HIS A 477 -10.34 -7.65 -12.83
C HIS A 477 -11.21 -6.73 -13.70
N VAL A 478 -11.48 -7.17 -14.93
CA VAL A 478 -12.44 -6.57 -15.85
C VAL A 478 -13.63 -7.52 -15.89
N SER A 479 -14.84 -7.05 -15.57
CA SER A 479 -16.03 -7.89 -15.70
C SER A 479 -16.18 -8.45 -17.11
N SER A 480 -16.54 -9.73 -17.21
CA SER A 480 -16.99 -10.33 -18.46
C SER A 480 -18.20 -9.56 -19.02
N PRO A 481 -18.30 -9.37 -20.36
CA PRO A 481 -19.31 -8.52 -20.97
C PRO A 481 -20.71 -9.15 -20.83
N LYS A 482 -21.67 -8.38 -20.29
CA LYS A 482 -23.07 -8.82 -20.15
C LYS A 482 -23.86 -8.80 -21.46
N PHE A 483 -23.36 -8.08 -22.45
CA PHE A 483 -23.94 -7.95 -23.79
C PHE A 483 -22.80 -8.18 -24.78
N ALA A 484 -22.92 -9.17 -25.65
CA ALA A 484 -21.82 -9.65 -26.49
C ALA A 484 -21.83 -8.98 -27.87
N LEU A 485 -20.79 -8.20 -28.17
CA LEU A 485 -20.50 -7.66 -29.51
C LEU A 485 -19.03 -7.96 -29.87
N SER A 486 -18.87 -8.87 -30.84
CA SER A 486 -17.61 -9.35 -31.46
C SER A 486 -16.51 -9.93 -30.54
N GLN A 487 -15.74 -10.89 -31.07
CA GLN A 487 -14.70 -11.63 -30.32
C GLN A 487 -13.29 -10.99 -30.38
N GLU A 488 -13.12 -9.88 -31.08
CA GLU A 488 -11.80 -9.46 -31.61
C GLU A 488 -11.04 -8.44 -30.72
N ALA A 489 -11.63 -8.00 -29.61
CA ALA A 489 -11.09 -6.93 -28.75
C ALA A 489 -10.07 -7.40 -27.69
N GLU A 490 -9.10 -8.25 -28.06
CA GLU A 490 -8.05 -8.70 -27.14
C GLU A 490 -7.22 -7.53 -26.59
N CYS A 491 -6.99 -7.49 -25.26
CA CYS A 491 -6.29 -6.41 -24.55
C CYS A 491 -6.85 -4.97 -24.73
N ALA A 492 -8.06 -4.78 -25.28
CA ALA A 492 -8.62 -3.44 -25.52
C ALA A 492 -8.79 -2.62 -24.23
N THR A 493 -9.33 -3.25 -23.18
CA THR A 493 -9.31 -2.76 -21.78
C THR A 493 -8.11 -3.36 -21.05
N GLY A 494 -7.25 -2.52 -20.47
CA GLY A 494 -5.97 -2.97 -19.91
C GLY A 494 -5.34 -1.99 -18.93
N LEU A 495 -4.60 -2.53 -17.95
CA LEU A 495 -3.75 -1.77 -17.04
C LEU A 495 -2.29 -1.90 -17.47
N LYS A 496 -1.56 -0.79 -17.55
CA LYS A 496 -0.15 -0.73 -17.97
C LYS A 496 0.69 0.00 -16.92
N ILE A 497 1.94 -0.40 -16.79
CA ILE A 497 2.91 0.23 -15.89
C ILE A 497 4.08 0.76 -16.71
N TRP A 498 4.37 2.05 -16.60
CA TRP A 498 5.42 2.76 -17.33
C TRP A 498 6.49 3.31 -16.37
N ASP A 499 7.75 3.21 -16.77
CA ASP A 499 8.91 3.69 -16.00
C ASP A 499 9.20 5.17 -16.33
N GLY A 500 8.88 6.07 -15.40
CA GLY A 500 8.89 7.52 -15.62
C GLY A 500 7.52 8.17 -15.89
N THR A 501 7.55 9.47 -16.15
CA THR A 501 6.35 10.31 -16.37
C THR A 501 5.90 10.28 -17.84
N LYS A 502 4.71 9.74 -18.12
CA LYS A 502 4.04 9.80 -19.43
C LYS A 502 3.19 11.08 -19.54
N LYS A 503 3.24 11.81 -20.67
CA LYS A 503 2.31 12.93 -20.92
C LYS A 503 0.92 12.41 -21.34
N SER A 504 -0.15 13.12 -20.99
CA SER A 504 -1.54 12.76 -21.32
C SER A 504 -1.99 13.08 -22.76
N VAL A 505 -1.25 13.93 -23.49
CA VAL A 505 -1.57 14.30 -24.88
C VAL A 505 -0.29 14.39 -25.73
N ASP A 506 -0.31 13.81 -26.94
CA ASP A 506 0.81 13.72 -27.90
C ASP A 506 0.96 15.02 -28.74
N VAL A 507 1.01 16.18 -28.07
CA VAL A 507 0.97 17.52 -28.71
C VAL A 507 2.28 17.85 -29.45
N ASP A 508 3.43 17.40 -28.93
CA ASP A 508 4.75 17.73 -29.46
C ASP A 508 5.20 16.68 -30.48
N MET A 509 4.86 16.88 -31.77
CA MET A 509 5.25 16.01 -32.90
C MET A 509 6.78 15.90 -33.14
N HIS A 510 7.62 16.41 -32.24
CA HIS A 510 9.09 16.48 -32.39
C HIS A 510 9.88 15.80 -31.26
N ILE A 511 9.29 15.42 -30.12
CA ILE A 511 9.99 14.62 -29.10
C ILE A 511 9.09 13.50 -28.56
N LYS A 512 9.07 12.37 -29.28
CA LYS A 512 8.53 11.11 -28.75
C LYS A 512 9.44 10.54 -27.66
N GLN A 513 9.28 11.01 -26.43
CA GLN A 513 9.88 10.37 -25.26
C GLN A 513 9.36 8.92 -25.15
N LYS A 514 10.18 7.95 -25.55
CA LYS A 514 9.91 6.51 -25.37
C LYS A 514 10.05 6.14 -23.89
N VAL A 515 9.01 6.41 -23.12
CA VAL A 515 8.87 5.92 -21.73
C VAL A 515 8.84 4.37 -21.78
N PRO A 516 9.71 3.64 -21.03
CA PRO A 516 9.68 2.19 -21.01
C PRO A 516 8.37 1.62 -20.47
N LEU A 517 7.87 0.56 -21.09
CA LEU A 517 6.72 -0.22 -20.61
C LEU A 517 7.24 -1.38 -19.75
N ILE A 518 6.90 -1.40 -18.46
CA ILE A 518 7.31 -2.44 -17.52
C ILE A 518 6.37 -3.65 -17.61
N ALA A 519 5.05 -3.40 -17.63
CA ALA A 519 4.04 -4.47 -17.59
C ALA A 519 2.73 -4.05 -18.28
N THR A 520 1.92 -5.06 -18.64
CA THR A 520 0.55 -4.90 -19.16
C THR A 520 -0.32 -6.05 -18.65
N PHE A 521 -1.52 -5.75 -18.16
CA PHE A 521 -2.50 -6.70 -17.64
C PHE A 521 -3.78 -6.63 -18.47
N CYS A 522 -4.27 -7.80 -18.90
CA CYS A 522 -5.48 -7.97 -19.72
C CYS A 522 -6.26 -9.21 -19.27
N LYS A 523 -7.58 -9.23 -19.52
CA LYS A 523 -8.51 -10.29 -19.06
C LYS A 523 -8.47 -10.46 -17.53
N GLU A 524 -9.08 -11.52 -17.00
CA GLU A 524 -9.06 -11.89 -15.58
C GLU A 524 -7.73 -12.54 -15.15
N GLN A 525 -6.60 -12.08 -15.70
CA GLN A 525 -5.28 -12.50 -15.25
C GLN A 525 -5.01 -11.93 -13.86
N ILE A 526 -5.13 -12.78 -12.83
CA ILE A 526 -4.66 -12.49 -11.47
C ILE A 526 -3.19 -12.06 -11.59
N PRO A 527 -2.83 -10.81 -11.22
CA PRO A 527 -1.44 -10.39 -11.23
C PRO A 527 -0.62 -11.30 -10.31
N ARG A 528 0.60 -11.64 -10.73
CA ARG A 528 1.57 -12.29 -9.84
C ARG A 528 1.98 -11.28 -8.78
N SER A 529 1.22 -11.20 -7.70
CA SER A 529 1.51 -10.34 -6.55
C SER A 529 2.35 -11.10 -5.55
N CYS A 530 3.51 -10.53 -5.21
CA CYS A 530 4.12 -10.81 -3.93
C CYS A 530 3.52 -9.85 -2.91
N ASP A 531 2.59 -10.35 -2.09
CA ASP A 531 2.04 -9.63 -0.95
C ASP A 531 2.04 -10.56 0.28
N HIS A 532 2.75 -10.14 1.33
CA HIS A 532 2.83 -10.85 2.60
C HIS A 532 1.64 -10.52 3.53
N GLN A 533 0.89 -9.45 3.25
CA GLN A 533 -0.15 -8.92 4.13
C GLN A 533 -1.47 -9.70 4.00
N LEU A 534 -1.79 -10.22 2.80
CA LEU A 534 -2.94 -11.11 2.55
C LEU A 534 -2.63 -12.60 2.79
N LEU A 535 -1.36 -13.02 2.77
CA LEU A 535 -0.92 -14.42 2.88
C LEU A 535 0.06 -14.62 4.06
N ARG A 536 -0.50 -14.65 5.29
CA ARG A 536 0.21 -14.77 6.58
C ARG A 536 1.29 -15.88 6.71
N ASN A 537 1.35 -16.85 5.81
CA ASN A 537 2.15 -18.08 5.92
C ASN A 537 3.18 -18.31 4.80
N MET A 538 3.58 -17.29 4.04
CA MET A 538 4.67 -17.42 3.05
C MET A 538 5.95 -16.69 3.47
N SER A 539 7.00 -17.48 3.72
CA SER A 539 8.32 -17.05 4.21
C SER A 539 9.35 -16.75 3.11
N ARG A 540 8.91 -16.58 1.85
CA ARG A 540 9.81 -16.34 0.71
C ARG A 540 9.86 -14.88 0.30
N ALA A 541 11.04 -14.43 -0.15
CA ALA A 541 11.20 -13.15 -0.80
C ALA A 541 10.38 -13.01 -2.11
N CYS A 542 10.05 -11.78 -2.45
CA CYS A 542 9.46 -11.40 -3.73
C CYS A 542 10.46 -11.55 -4.88
N LYS A 543 10.01 -12.09 -6.01
CA LYS A 543 10.79 -12.07 -7.26
C LYS A 543 10.58 -10.74 -7.99
N ALA A 544 11.56 -10.32 -8.79
CA ALA A 544 11.46 -9.13 -9.65
C ALA A 544 10.40 -9.23 -10.78
N SER A 545 9.72 -10.37 -10.90
CA SER A 545 8.56 -10.59 -11.77
C SER A 545 7.22 -10.62 -11.02
N GLU A 546 7.25 -10.31 -9.71
CA GLU A 546 6.09 -10.33 -8.78
C GLU A 546 5.88 -8.98 -8.07
N SER A 547 6.75 -8.00 -8.36
CA SER A 547 6.67 -6.59 -7.98
C SER A 547 7.53 -5.78 -8.95
N PHE A 548 7.17 -4.51 -9.17
CA PHE A 548 7.75 -3.65 -10.20
C PHE A 548 8.49 -2.48 -9.56
N LEU A 549 9.71 -2.19 -10.03
CA LEU A 549 10.55 -1.11 -9.51
C LEU A 549 10.91 -0.16 -10.65
N SER A 550 10.69 1.14 -10.46
CA SER A 550 11.13 2.16 -11.43
C SER A 550 12.66 2.26 -11.47
N THR A 551 13.23 2.60 -12.63
CA THR A 551 14.66 2.95 -12.68
C THR A 551 14.90 4.34 -12.11
N GLY A 552 13.97 5.27 -12.37
CA GLY A 552 13.98 6.68 -11.96
C GLY A 552 13.10 7.03 -10.76
N ASP A 553 12.93 8.34 -10.55
CA ASP A 553 12.17 9.00 -9.47
C ASP A 553 10.65 8.98 -9.67
N SER A 554 10.18 8.63 -10.87
CA SER A 554 8.80 8.74 -11.31
C SER A 554 8.33 7.47 -12.02
N ALA A 555 7.03 7.21 -11.97
CA ALA A 555 6.38 6.08 -12.64
C ALA A 555 4.95 6.46 -13.01
N THR A 556 4.42 5.88 -14.09
CA THR A 556 3.04 6.13 -14.53
C THR A 556 2.25 4.84 -14.66
N LEU A 557 1.14 4.73 -13.91
CA LEU A 557 0.13 3.71 -14.13
C LEU A 557 -0.87 4.21 -15.18
N GLU A 558 -1.17 3.41 -16.20
CA GLU A 558 -2.15 3.73 -17.24
C GLU A 558 -3.27 2.68 -17.25
N LEU A 559 -4.48 3.07 -16.88
CA LEU A 559 -5.70 2.28 -17.10
C LEU A 559 -6.36 2.76 -18.40
N LYS A 560 -6.39 1.92 -19.43
CA LYS A 560 -7.11 2.18 -20.68
C LYS A 560 -8.47 1.48 -20.67
N VAL A 561 -9.52 2.24 -20.99
CA VAL A 561 -10.92 1.83 -21.01
C VAL A 561 -11.51 2.14 -22.39
N THR A 562 -11.93 1.11 -23.15
CA THR A 562 -12.59 1.30 -24.45
C THR A 562 -14.12 1.35 -24.32
N GLU A 563 -14.70 0.44 -23.54
CA GLU A 563 -16.14 0.36 -23.26
C GLU A 563 -16.48 1.11 -21.97
N ALA A 564 -17.67 1.72 -21.88
CA ALA A 564 -18.07 2.44 -20.67
C ALA A 564 -18.10 1.52 -19.43
N THR A 565 -17.44 1.94 -18.36
CA THR A 565 -17.33 1.11 -17.13
C THR A 565 -18.66 0.86 -16.41
N ALA A 566 -19.70 1.65 -16.71
CA ALA A 566 -21.08 1.36 -16.28
C ALA A 566 -21.60 0.02 -16.85
N LEU A 567 -21.23 -0.31 -18.10
CA LEU A 567 -21.57 -1.59 -18.74
C LEU A 567 -20.57 -2.69 -18.38
N ARG A 568 -19.28 -2.35 -18.33
CA ARG A 568 -18.19 -3.29 -18.07
C ARG A 568 -17.26 -2.79 -16.96
N PRO A 569 -17.62 -3.02 -15.67
CA PRO A 569 -16.81 -2.56 -14.55
C PRO A 569 -15.37 -3.06 -14.61
N VAL A 570 -14.42 -2.15 -14.40
CA VAL A 570 -13.00 -2.45 -14.22
C VAL A 570 -12.62 -2.12 -12.80
N SER A 571 -12.11 -3.10 -12.06
CA SER A 571 -11.59 -2.93 -10.71
C SER A 571 -10.10 -3.26 -10.68
N PHE A 572 -9.27 -2.33 -10.21
CA PHE A 572 -7.88 -2.63 -9.86
C PHE A 572 -7.56 -2.13 -8.45
N ARG A 573 -6.57 -2.77 -7.81
CA ARG A 573 -6.00 -2.36 -6.52
C ARG A 573 -4.50 -2.64 -6.55
N ALA A 574 -3.68 -1.64 -6.24
CA ALA A 574 -2.23 -1.74 -6.23
C ALA A 574 -1.64 -1.02 -5.01
N LEU A 575 -0.53 -1.53 -4.48
CA LEU A 575 0.29 -0.86 -3.48
C LEU A 575 1.43 -0.10 -4.18
N TYR A 576 1.78 1.06 -3.63
CA TYR A 576 2.99 1.81 -4.00
C TYR A 576 3.80 2.20 -2.75
N GLU A 577 5.13 2.25 -2.88
CA GLU A 577 6.04 2.78 -1.87
C GLU A 577 7.15 3.61 -2.54
N PHE A 578 7.43 4.80 -1.98
CA PHE A 578 8.57 5.62 -2.36
C PHE A 578 9.80 5.18 -1.56
N VAL A 579 10.66 4.37 -2.18
CA VAL A 579 11.89 3.85 -1.59
C VAL A 579 12.97 4.93 -1.62
N ASP A 580 13.38 5.41 -0.45
CA ASP A 580 14.51 6.33 -0.29
C ASP A 580 15.84 5.57 -0.50
N LEU A 581 16.62 6.00 -1.48
CA LEU A 581 17.97 5.51 -1.79
C LEU A 581 19.06 6.40 -1.18
N HIS A 582 18.70 7.46 -0.46
CA HIS A 582 19.68 8.28 0.24
C HIS A 582 20.44 7.46 1.29
N GLN A 583 21.76 7.64 1.30
CA GLN A 583 22.67 7.05 2.29
C GLN A 583 23.76 8.09 2.61
N ASP A 584 24.04 8.28 3.89
CA ASP A 584 24.97 9.32 4.35
C ASP A 584 26.44 8.92 4.10
N GLY A 585 27.24 9.83 3.55
CA GLY A 585 28.66 9.62 3.28
C GLY A 585 28.98 8.96 1.93
N GLU A 586 30.26 8.96 1.55
CA GLU A 586 30.72 8.44 0.26
C GLU A 586 30.80 6.90 0.26
N GLN A 587 30.74 6.27 -0.91
CA GLN A 587 30.78 4.80 -1.06
C GLN A 587 32.13 4.22 -0.59
N TYR A 588 32.09 3.28 0.36
CA TYR A 588 33.30 2.66 0.92
C TYR A 588 33.40 1.17 0.60
N GLY A 589 34.37 0.80 -0.24
CA GLY A 589 34.61 -0.57 -0.67
C GLY A 589 33.43 -1.19 -1.42
N SER A 590 33.34 -2.52 -1.43
CA SER A 590 32.35 -3.30 -2.17
C SER A 590 31.01 -3.51 -1.45
N GLY A 591 30.85 -3.03 -0.20
CA GLY A 591 29.61 -3.19 0.56
C GLY A 591 28.51 -2.23 0.10
N LYS A 592 27.34 -2.74 -0.28
CA LYS A 592 26.21 -1.94 -0.82
C LYS A 592 25.80 -0.75 0.07
N CYS A 593 25.99 -0.88 1.38
CA CYS A 593 25.68 0.15 2.39
C CYS A 593 26.90 0.62 3.19
N SER A 594 28.12 0.26 2.79
CA SER A 594 29.33 0.73 3.47
C SER A 594 29.68 2.13 3.03
N ARG A 595 29.95 3.01 4.00
CA ARG A 595 30.12 4.46 3.82
C ARG A 595 31.41 4.95 4.46
N ILE A 596 32.01 6.00 3.92
CA ILE A 596 33.18 6.68 4.50
C ILE A 596 32.87 8.16 4.75
N PHE A 597 33.23 8.62 5.94
CA PHE A 597 33.11 10.00 6.40
C PHE A 597 34.50 10.62 6.57
N THR A 598 34.72 11.75 5.91
CA THR A 598 35.98 12.51 6.00
C THR A 598 35.69 14.01 6.05
N GLN A 599 36.61 14.79 6.63
CA GLN A 599 36.48 16.25 6.73
C GLN A 599 36.34 16.95 5.35
N ARG A 600 36.73 16.30 4.24
CA ARG A 600 36.55 16.81 2.87
C ARG A 600 35.08 16.95 2.45
N GLN A 601 34.18 16.23 3.10
CA GLN A 601 32.75 16.19 2.78
C GLN A 601 31.96 17.29 3.53
N LEU A 602 32.59 17.99 4.48
CA LEU A 602 31.97 19.02 5.31
C LEU A 602 32.36 20.42 4.84
N PRO A 603 31.47 21.43 4.94
CA PRO A 603 31.88 22.83 4.86
C PRO A 603 32.76 23.21 6.07
N PRO A 604 33.71 24.16 5.95
CA PRO A 604 34.65 24.50 7.03
C PRO A 604 34.02 24.94 8.35
N ALA A 605 32.79 25.47 8.32
CA ALA A 605 32.06 25.88 9.50
C ALA A 605 31.55 24.69 10.36
N SER A 606 31.41 23.48 9.80
CA SER A 606 30.82 22.33 10.51
C SER A 606 31.81 21.23 10.90
N TYR A 607 33.11 21.44 10.72
CA TYR A 607 34.17 20.48 11.07
C TYR A 607 34.14 20.01 12.54
N TYR A 608 33.65 20.85 13.45
CA TYR A 608 33.62 20.64 14.89
C TYR A 608 32.19 20.74 15.45
N THR A 609 31.19 20.35 14.66
CA THR A 609 29.77 20.34 15.04
C THR A 609 29.12 18.99 14.74
N PRO A 610 28.31 18.40 15.64
CA PRO A 610 27.66 17.12 15.41
C PRO A 610 26.86 17.04 14.10
N GLN A 611 27.16 16.03 13.29
CA GLN A 611 26.48 15.72 12.03
C GLN A 611 25.65 14.45 12.18
N THR A 612 24.39 14.45 11.76
CA THR A 612 23.51 13.27 11.79
C THR A 612 23.84 12.26 10.69
N PHE A 613 23.76 10.96 11.00
CA PHE A 613 23.78 9.87 10.03
C PHE A 613 22.93 8.68 10.50
N ALA A 614 22.47 7.84 9.57
CA ALA A 614 21.59 6.70 9.89
C ALA A 614 21.94 5.39 9.18
N SER A 615 21.33 4.30 9.66
CA SER A 615 21.16 3.06 8.89
C SER A 615 20.43 3.31 7.57
N PRO A 616 20.72 2.56 6.49
CA PRO A 616 20.14 2.84 5.17
C PRO A 616 18.61 2.68 5.17
N ARG A 617 17.90 3.50 4.40
CA ARG A 617 16.43 3.40 4.24
C ARG A 617 15.99 2.57 3.04
N GLU A 618 16.93 2.14 2.20
CA GLU A 618 16.67 1.33 1.01
C GLU A 618 16.13 -0.07 1.38
N ILE A 619 14.85 -0.32 1.07
CA ILE A 619 14.15 -1.54 1.48
C ILE A 619 14.79 -2.83 0.94
N PHE A 620 15.45 -2.77 -0.21
CA PHE A 620 16.12 -3.89 -0.88
C PHE A 620 17.39 -4.39 -0.18
N LEU A 621 17.81 -3.74 0.90
CA LEU A 621 18.89 -4.20 1.77
C LEU A 621 18.39 -5.05 2.96
N TYR A 622 17.08 -5.07 3.22
CA TYR A 622 16.44 -5.75 4.35
C TYR A 622 15.59 -6.96 3.91
N GLY A 623 15.05 -7.69 4.90
CA GLY A 623 14.29 -8.92 4.69
C GLY A 623 13.02 -8.78 3.85
N ARG A 624 12.24 -7.68 4.03
CA ARG A 624 11.08 -7.40 3.15
C ARG A 624 11.48 -7.23 1.68
N GLY A 625 12.66 -6.67 1.41
CA GLY A 625 13.24 -6.55 0.07
C GLY A 625 13.96 -7.80 -0.44
N GLY A 626 13.96 -8.90 0.33
CA GLY A 626 14.54 -10.19 -0.03
C GLY A 626 16.00 -10.40 0.36
N SER A 627 16.60 -9.49 1.15
CA SER A 627 17.95 -9.64 1.66
C SER A 627 17.93 -10.39 3.02
N PRO A 628 18.53 -11.59 3.16
CA PRO A 628 18.50 -12.33 4.42
C PRO A 628 19.49 -11.77 5.46
N ASN A 629 20.58 -11.12 5.01
CA ASN A 629 21.66 -10.60 5.85
C ASN A 629 22.16 -9.26 5.29
N ILE A 630 22.41 -8.29 6.16
CA ILE A 630 23.01 -6.97 5.86
C ILE A 630 24.26 -6.77 6.72
N SER A 631 25.28 -6.13 6.16
CA SER A 631 26.51 -5.76 6.84
C SER A 631 27.03 -4.46 6.27
N CYS A 632 26.91 -3.38 7.03
CA CYS A 632 27.28 -2.03 6.66
C CYS A 632 28.46 -1.56 7.52
N VAL A 633 29.53 -1.07 6.89
CA VAL A 633 30.70 -0.51 7.58
C VAL A 633 30.75 0.98 7.33
N TYR A 634 30.60 1.77 8.40
CA TYR A 634 30.72 3.21 8.40
C TYR A 634 32.09 3.60 8.95
N ARG A 635 32.99 4.06 8.08
CA ARG A 635 34.39 4.40 8.41
C ARG A 635 34.55 5.91 8.55
N PHE A 636 35.12 6.36 9.67
CA PHE A 636 35.39 7.76 9.95
C PHE A 636 36.90 8.00 9.96
N GLU A 637 37.38 8.99 9.20
CA GLU A 637 38.81 9.32 9.14
C GLU A 637 39.06 10.77 9.60
N ALA A 638 39.68 10.90 10.78
CA ALA A 638 40.10 12.16 11.36
C ALA A 638 41.56 12.52 10.96
N GLN A 639 41.90 13.82 10.96
CA GLN A 639 43.27 14.25 10.71
C GLN A 639 44.22 13.92 11.88
N LYS A 640 45.53 14.12 11.67
CA LYS A 640 46.53 14.06 12.76
C LYS A 640 46.23 15.15 13.79
N GLY A 641 46.02 14.78 15.05
CA GLY A 641 45.60 15.70 16.11
C GLY A 641 44.07 15.80 16.29
N GLU A 642 43.30 15.02 15.53
CA GLU A 642 41.86 14.87 15.70
C GLU A 642 41.51 13.43 16.09
N ARG A 643 40.31 13.24 16.63
CA ARG A 643 39.66 11.96 16.98
C ARG A 643 38.19 12.04 16.56
N VAL A 644 37.52 10.90 16.52
CA VAL A 644 36.10 10.81 16.15
C VAL A 644 35.27 10.63 17.42
N ARG A 645 34.26 11.47 17.63
CA ARG A 645 33.19 11.19 18.60
C ARG A 645 31.94 10.75 17.84
N ILE A 646 31.28 9.71 18.32
CA ILE A 646 29.98 9.24 17.84
C ILE A 646 29.02 9.20 19.03
N ALA A 647 27.81 9.70 18.85
CA ALA A 647 26.71 9.55 19.80
C ALA A 647 25.53 8.84 19.11
N ILE A 648 25.28 7.58 19.47
CA ILE A 648 24.13 6.80 18.97
C ILE A 648 22.90 7.23 19.78
N THR A 649 21.89 7.76 19.09
CA THR A 649 20.70 8.35 19.74
C THR A 649 19.50 7.40 19.73
N ASN A 650 19.42 6.50 18.74
CA ASN A 650 18.34 5.53 18.58
C ASN A 650 18.91 4.23 18.02
N LEU A 651 18.46 3.09 18.54
CA LEU A 651 18.83 1.75 18.06
C LEU A 651 17.58 0.86 18.04
N ARG A 652 17.34 0.19 16.92
CA ARG A 652 16.16 -0.63 16.65
C ARG A 652 16.61 -2.03 16.20
N THR A 653 16.24 -3.06 16.96
CA THR A 653 16.68 -4.46 16.79
C THR A 653 15.52 -5.43 16.57
N ALA A 654 14.34 -4.92 16.18
CA ALA A 654 13.10 -5.68 15.99
C ALA A 654 12.69 -6.55 17.21
N ASN A 655 13.01 -6.10 18.43
CA ASN A 655 12.72 -6.78 19.71
C ASN A 655 13.22 -8.24 19.78
N ARG A 656 14.29 -8.57 19.05
CA ARG A 656 14.92 -9.90 19.10
C ARG A 656 15.56 -10.12 20.48
N THR A 657 15.37 -11.29 21.08
CA THR A 657 15.84 -11.64 22.45
C THR A 657 17.04 -12.59 22.43
N ASP A 658 17.82 -12.53 21.35
CA ASP A 658 18.99 -13.37 21.05
C ASP A 658 20.31 -12.79 21.57
N CYS A 659 20.28 -11.52 22.00
CA CYS A 659 21.39 -10.80 22.61
C CYS A 659 20.89 -9.69 23.54
N GLU A 660 21.56 -9.51 24.67
CA GLU A 660 21.36 -8.38 25.58
C GLU A 660 22.62 -7.50 25.67
N THR A 661 22.42 -6.19 25.79
CA THR A 661 23.50 -5.23 26.02
C THR A 661 23.79 -5.10 27.51
N HIS A 662 25.00 -5.44 27.95
CA HIS A 662 25.41 -5.40 29.36
C HIS A 662 26.61 -4.48 29.61
N ASN A 663 26.59 -3.79 30.75
CA ASN A 663 27.70 -2.94 31.27
C ASN A 663 28.35 -3.65 32.48
N GLU A 664 28.96 -4.80 32.20
CA GLU A 664 29.48 -5.73 33.22
C GLU A 664 30.71 -5.16 33.95
N GLY A 665 30.55 -4.82 35.23
CA GLY A 665 31.67 -4.53 36.13
C GLY A 665 32.21 -3.10 36.15
N GLY A 666 31.41 -2.08 35.77
CA GLY A 666 31.68 -0.66 36.06
C GLY A 666 32.80 0.02 35.26
N TRP A 667 33.74 -0.75 34.69
CA TRP A 667 34.84 -0.27 33.85
C TRP A 667 34.42 0.39 32.53
N GLY A 668 33.12 0.44 32.22
CA GLY A 668 32.54 1.35 31.22
C GLY A 668 32.82 0.98 29.77
N ARG A 669 32.69 -0.30 29.43
CA ARG A 669 32.48 -0.80 28.06
C ARG A 669 31.18 -1.60 28.00
N LEU A 670 30.47 -1.51 26.87
CA LEU A 670 29.23 -2.23 26.63
C LEU A 670 29.48 -3.49 25.80
N GLN A 671 28.96 -4.63 26.25
CA GLN A 671 29.14 -5.92 25.60
C GLN A 671 27.82 -6.58 25.22
N CYS A 672 27.81 -7.22 24.05
CA CYS A 672 26.70 -8.01 23.53
C CYS A 672 26.80 -9.44 24.06
N ILE A 673 25.96 -9.80 25.05
CA ILE A 673 25.89 -11.18 25.58
C ILE A 673 24.83 -11.96 24.82
N GLY A 674 25.20 -13.09 24.21
CA GLY A 674 24.31 -13.97 23.45
C GLY A 674 24.85 -14.33 22.07
N ASN A 675 23.95 -14.62 21.13
CA ASN A 675 24.26 -14.89 19.72
C ASN A 675 23.62 -13.80 18.84
N PRO A 676 24.15 -12.56 18.83
CA PRO A 676 23.50 -11.43 18.17
C PRO A 676 23.32 -11.64 16.66
N THR A 677 22.06 -11.74 16.26
CA THR A 677 21.62 -11.62 14.88
C THR A 677 21.45 -10.16 14.47
N ALA A 678 21.13 -9.22 15.37
CA ALA A 678 21.01 -7.79 15.09
C ALA A 678 21.83 -6.96 16.10
N PHE A 679 22.89 -6.28 15.64
CA PHE A 679 23.76 -5.48 16.51
C PHE A 679 24.52 -4.37 15.79
N VAL A 680 24.99 -3.40 16.59
CA VAL A 680 25.97 -2.38 16.21
C VAL A 680 27.25 -2.62 17.03
N GLN A 681 28.42 -2.64 16.37
CA GLN A 681 29.71 -2.75 17.05
C GLN A 681 30.68 -1.65 16.59
N LEU A 682 31.36 -1.01 17.54
CA LEU A 682 32.46 -0.09 17.26
C LEU A 682 33.78 -0.85 17.14
N ARG A 683 34.64 -0.42 16.21
CA ARG A 683 35.99 -0.96 16.02
C ARG A 683 37.00 0.14 15.72
N GLU A 684 38.12 0.16 16.43
CA GLU A 684 39.21 1.11 16.17
C GLU A 684 40.30 0.52 15.27
N ILE A 685 40.89 1.37 14.44
CA ILE A 685 42.10 1.05 13.67
C ILE A 685 43.20 2.03 14.12
N PRO A 686 43.96 1.71 15.19
CA PRO A 686 45.02 2.59 15.70
C PRO A 686 46.21 2.69 14.74
N PHE A 687 46.50 1.64 13.97
CA PHE A 687 47.65 1.56 13.07
C PHE A 687 47.23 1.03 11.69
N PRO A 688 47.04 1.89 10.67
CA PRO A 688 46.49 1.49 9.37
C PRO A 688 47.29 0.45 8.57
N LYS A 689 48.53 0.12 9.00
CA LYS A 689 49.42 -0.85 8.33
C LYS A 689 49.38 -2.26 8.93
N THR A 690 48.83 -2.47 10.14
CA THR A 690 48.93 -3.76 10.86
C THR A 690 47.69 -4.65 10.74
N VAL A 691 46.71 -4.27 9.91
CA VAL A 691 45.50 -5.07 9.50
C VAL A 691 44.50 -5.39 10.62
N MET A 692 44.94 -5.44 11.88
CA MET A 692 44.11 -5.76 13.03
C MET A 692 43.17 -4.61 13.40
N ASN A 693 41.90 -4.93 13.65
CA ASN A 693 40.85 -3.98 14.05
C ASN A 693 40.46 -4.31 15.49
N LEU A 694 40.56 -3.34 16.41
CA LEU A 694 40.25 -3.56 17.82
C LEU A 694 38.74 -3.46 18.05
N PRO A 695 38.04 -4.53 18.47
CA PRO A 695 36.64 -4.43 18.87
C PRO A 695 36.54 -3.61 20.15
N LYS A 696 35.62 -2.63 20.15
CA LYS A 696 35.23 -1.84 21.31
C LYS A 696 33.79 -2.25 21.68
N ASP A 697 32.97 -1.28 22.05
CA ASP A 697 31.59 -1.47 22.48
C ASP A 697 30.70 -2.15 21.44
N CYS A 698 29.75 -2.93 21.94
CA CYS A 698 28.71 -3.59 21.16
C CYS A 698 27.33 -3.33 21.79
N LEU A 699 26.36 -3.00 20.95
CA LEU A 699 24.98 -2.70 21.31
C LEU A 699 24.05 -3.65 20.55
N CYS A 700 23.14 -4.32 21.27
CA CYS A 700 22.11 -5.18 20.70
C CYS A 700 20.76 -4.91 21.39
N SER A 701 19.98 -5.94 21.75
CA SER A 701 18.67 -5.73 22.38
C SER A 701 18.79 -5.13 23.78
N ASN A 702 17.75 -4.41 24.21
CA ASN A 702 17.90 -3.35 25.19
C ASN A 702 16.80 -3.34 26.28
N PRO A 703 17.08 -3.89 27.48
CA PRO A 703 16.17 -3.84 28.62
C PRO A 703 16.11 -2.46 29.31
N GLU A 704 17.22 -1.70 29.36
CA GLU A 704 17.32 -0.40 30.03
C GLU A 704 17.95 0.67 29.11
N PRO A 705 17.45 1.92 29.07
CA PRO A 705 17.86 2.90 28.08
C PRO A 705 19.21 3.58 28.39
N GLN A 706 20.32 2.98 27.96
CA GLN A 706 21.65 3.63 27.94
C GLN A 706 21.87 4.46 26.65
N LEU A 707 20.82 5.18 26.21
CA LEU A 707 20.85 6.07 25.05
C LEU A 707 20.62 7.53 25.49
N PRO A 708 21.35 8.53 24.94
CA PRO A 708 22.33 8.39 23.86
C PRO A 708 23.68 7.82 24.33
N PHE A 709 24.17 6.79 23.63
CA PHE A 709 25.48 6.20 23.90
C PHE A 709 26.57 7.01 23.19
N VAL A 710 27.53 7.54 23.95
CA VAL A 710 28.59 8.42 23.43
C VAL A 710 29.96 7.77 23.55
N TYR A 711 30.64 7.56 22.41
CA TYR A 711 32.01 7.06 22.33
C TYR A 711 32.94 8.10 21.70
N THR A 712 34.16 8.26 22.22
CA THR A 712 35.21 9.12 21.63
C THR A 712 36.46 8.29 21.39
N SER A 713 37.00 8.30 20.16
CA SER A 713 38.08 7.39 19.77
C SER A 713 39.47 7.77 20.31
N ASN A 714 40.29 6.75 20.56
CA ASN A 714 41.72 6.89 20.85
C ASN A 714 42.57 6.79 19.56
N SER A 715 42.06 6.13 18.52
CA SER A 715 42.57 6.12 17.14
C SER A 715 42.10 7.32 16.30
N ASN A 716 42.79 7.62 15.19
CA ASN A 716 42.31 8.57 14.18
C ASN A 716 41.34 7.95 13.15
N ILE A 717 41.18 6.62 13.16
CA ILE A 717 40.22 5.89 12.32
C ILE A 717 39.31 5.03 13.21
N LEU A 718 38.01 5.29 13.13
CA LEU A 718 36.95 4.57 13.81
C LEU A 718 36.03 3.92 12.76
N GLN A 719 35.52 2.72 13.05
CA GLN A 719 34.50 2.06 12.24
C GLN A 719 33.29 1.67 13.09
N LEU A 720 32.10 1.97 12.61
CA LEU A 720 30.84 1.42 13.13
C LEU A 720 30.37 0.33 12.16
N HIS A 721 30.20 -0.88 12.69
CA HIS A 721 29.71 -2.06 11.97
C HIS A 721 28.25 -2.29 12.37
N PHE A 722 27.32 -2.12 11.43
CA PHE A 722 25.91 -2.48 11.61
C PHE A 722 25.65 -3.80 10.88
N ILE A 723 25.28 -4.83 11.63
CA ILE A 723 25.13 -6.19 11.11
C ILE A 723 23.76 -6.72 11.52
N VAL A 724 22.96 -7.12 10.54
CA VAL A 724 21.75 -7.94 10.79
C VAL A 724 21.79 -9.22 9.97
N LYS A 725 21.49 -10.35 10.62
CA LYS A 725 21.45 -11.70 10.06
C LYS A 725 20.04 -12.27 10.21
N ASN A 726 19.70 -13.25 9.37
CA ASN A 726 18.42 -13.98 9.45
C ASN A 726 17.21 -13.00 9.51
N MET A 727 17.12 -12.11 8.52
CA MET A 727 15.98 -11.20 8.37
C MET A 727 14.79 -11.91 7.72
N THR A 728 13.61 -11.67 8.28
CA THR A 728 12.32 -12.21 7.84
C THR A 728 11.65 -11.29 6.81
N THR A 729 10.59 -11.76 6.14
CA THR A 729 9.80 -10.95 5.21
C THR A 729 9.07 -9.74 5.85
N MET A 730 9.08 -9.65 7.20
CA MET A 730 8.52 -8.55 8.00
C MET A 730 9.59 -7.56 8.51
N ASP A 731 10.87 -7.86 8.32
CA ASP A 731 11.99 -7.02 8.78
C ASP A 731 12.33 -5.92 7.75
N ASP A 732 12.35 -4.66 8.20
CA ASP A 732 12.66 -3.45 7.41
C ASP A 732 13.43 -2.38 8.22
N TYR A 733 13.76 -1.25 7.58
CA TYR A 733 14.48 -0.11 8.19
C TYR A 733 13.74 0.60 9.36
N ARG A 734 12.44 0.32 9.54
CA ARG A 734 11.63 0.88 10.63
C ARG A 734 11.83 0.05 11.89
N ASN A 735 11.87 -1.27 11.76
CA ASN A 735 12.08 -2.20 12.87
C ASN A 735 13.57 -2.49 13.16
N LEU A 736 14.43 -2.40 12.14
CA LEU A 736 15.88 -2.61 12.21
C LEU A 736 16.63 -1.36 11.75
N GLY A 737 17.50 -0.80 12.58
CA GLY A 737 18.29 0.36 12.19
C GLY A 737 18.85 1.14 13.37
N PHE A 738 19.51 2.25 13.08
CA PHE A 738 20.01 3.18 14.09
C PHE A 738 20.03 4.62 13.55
N GLU A 739 19.93 5.59 14.45
CA GLU A 739 20.18 7.01 14.18
C GLU A 739 21.27 7.48 15.16
N ALA A 740 22.25 8.21 14.64
CA ALA A 740 23.41 8.65 15.38
C ALA A 740 23.92 10.01 14.90
N THR A 741 24.78 10.63 15.70
CA THR A 741 25.55 11.82 15.32
C THR A 741 27.05 11.56 15.43
N TRP A 742 27.84 12.31 14.68
CA TRP A 742 29.30 12.22 14.71
C TRP A 742 29.96 13.60 14.60
N GLU A 743 31.13 13.77 15.21
CA GLU A 743 31.95 14.98 15.10
C GLU A 743 33.45 14.63 15.14
N PHE A 744 34.29 15.53 14.62
CA PHE A 744 35.73 15.48 14.92
C PHE A 744 36.02 16.29 16.19
N VAL A 745 36.89 15.75 17.05
CA VAL A 745 37.31 16.37 18.31
C VAL A 745 38.84 16.51 18.28
N ARG A 746 39.35 17.71 18.55
CA ARG A 746 40.80 17.93 18.66
C ARG A 746 41.33 17.31 19.95
N ARG A 747 42.40 16.52 19.86
CA ARG A 747 43.16 15.99 21.01
C ARG A 747 44.65 16.08 20.69
N PRO A 748 45.51 16.46 21.66
CA PRO A 748 46.96 16.48 21.46
C PRO A 748 47.49 15.14 20.92
N VAL A 749 48.60 15.21 20.20
CA VAL A 749 49.23 14.04 19.57
C VAL A 749 50.18 13.40 20.58
N CYS A 750 50.03 12.10 20.80
CA CYS A 750 51.00 11.29 21.55
C CYS A 750 52.38 11.38 20.89
N SER A 751 53.36 11.89 21.63
CA SER A 751 54.78 12.02 21.25
C SER A 751 55.50 10.67 21.28
N ARG A 752 55.18 9.83 22.27
CA ARG A 752 55.85 8.57 22.56
C ARG A 752 55.45 7.47 21.58
N GLY A 753 56.43 6.87 20.90
CA GLY A 753 56.21 5.79 19.95
C GLY A 753 55.78 4.48 20.64
N LYS A 754 54.46 4.19 20.67
CA LYS A 754 53.89 2.95 21.25
C LYS A 754 54.11 1.68 20.39
N LYS A 755 55.35 1.44 19.97
CA LYS A 755 55.79 0.25 19.21
C LYS A 755 57.03 -0.36 19.85
N LEU A 756 56.99 -1.65 20.13
CA LEU A 756 58.06 -2.41 20.78
C LEU A 756 58.54 -3.54 19.86
N ARG A 757 59.85 -3.78 19.89
CA ARG A 757 60.61 -4.80 19.14
C ARG A 757 61.86 -5.14 19.95
N GLY A 758 62.31 -6.39 19.91
CA GLY A 758 63.43 -6.88 20.73
C GLY A 758 63.21 -8.35 21.11
N PRO A 759 64.12 -8.97 21.86
CA PRO A 759 63.99 -10.36 22.28
C PRO A 759 62.96 -10.56 23.41
N SER A 760 62.86 -9.58 24.31
CA SER A 760 61.85 -9.49 25.36
C SER A 760 61.62 -8.01 25.72
N GLY A 761 60.69 -7.76 26.63
CA GLY A 761 60.55 -6.47 27.30
C GLY A 761 59.37 -6.43 28.26
N GLU A 762 59.28 -5.33 29.00
CA GLU A 762 58.20 -5.04 29.94
C GLU A 762 57.44 -3.78 29.54
N ILE A 763 56.14 -3.76 29.82
CA ILE A 763 55.25 -2.62 29.63
C ILE A 763 54.65 -2.27 30.99
N GLU A 764 55.12 -1.19 31.61
CA GLU A 764 54.54 -0.65 32.84
C GLU A 764 53.34 0.26 32.51
N PHE A 765 52.26 0.10 33.27
CA PHE A 765 51.06 0.92 33.24
C PHE A 765 50.84 1.55 34.61
N VAL A 766 51.02 2.87 34.70
CA VAL A 766 50.79 3.67 35.91
C VAL A 766 49.49 4.48 35.75
N SER A 767 48.61 4.41 36.74
CA SER A 767 47.38 5.20 36.81
C SER A 767 47.31 6.00 38.12
N PRO A 768 46.98 7.32 38.09
CA PRO A 768 46.87 8.16 36.90
C PRO A 768 48.23 8.43 36.24
N SER A 769 48.22 8.74 34.93
CA SER A 769 49.40 9.12 34.16
C SER A 769 50.12 10.32 34.80
N GLN A 770 51.42 10.18 35.12
CA GLN A 770 52.17 11.22 35.85
C GLN A 770 52.69 12.34 34.94
N THR A 771 53.02 12.05 33.68
CA THR A 771 53.52 13.07 32.74
C THR A 771 52.43 13.54 31.75
N PRO A 772 52.49 14.81 31.27
CA PRO A 772 51.59 15.29 30.22
C PRO A 772 51.70 14.51 28.91
N GLU A 773 52.86 13.92 28.62
CA GLU A 773 53.05 13.08 27.44
C GLU A 773 52.31 11.74 27.56
N GLU A 774 52.29 11.13 28.75
CA GLU A 774 51.53 9.90 29.01
C GLU A 774 50.02 10.14 28.99
N VAL A 775 49.54 11.25 29.57
CA VAL A 775 48.12 11.69 29.44
C VAL A 775 47.70 11.81 27.98
N ASN A 776 48.57 12.35 27.11
CA ASN A 776 48.30 12.49 25.67
C ASN A 776 48.34 11.14 24.91
N CYS A 777 48.95 10.11 25.50
CA CYS A 777 49.06 8.74 24.99
C CYS A 777 48.08 7.75 25.67
N GLU A 778 47.25 8.22 26.61
CA GLU A 778 46.35 7.39 27.41
C GLU A 778 45.27 6.73 26.54
N GLY A 779 44.93 5.46 26.84
CA GLY A 779 44.01 4.66 26.04
C GLY A 779 44.48 4.29 24.62
N GLN A 780 45.69 4.68 24.21
CA GLN A 780 46.31 4.15 22.99
C GLN A 780 47.03 2.81 23.28
N PRO A 781 46.80 1.77 22.45
CA PRO A 781 47.42 0.45 22.65
C PRO A 781 48.91 0.46 22.31
N TRP A 782 49.68 -0.36 23.02
CA TRP A 782 51.03 -0.74 22.63
C TRP A 782 50.97 -1.82 21.55
N VAL A 783 51.86 -1.76 20.56
CA VAL A 783 52.06 -2.81 19.56
C VAL A 783 53.40 -3.49 19.82
N VAL A 784 53.39 -4.79 20.05
CA VAL A 784 54.59 -5.63 20.01
C VAL A 784 54.66 -6.25 18.61
N GLU A 785 55.75 -6.00 17.89
CA GLU A 785 55.99 -6.53 16.53
C GLU A 785 57.16 -7.52 16.58
N PRO A 786 56.97 -8.82 16.29
CA PRO A 786 58.06 -9.77 16.29
C PRO A 786 59.00 -9.58 15.09
N SER A 787 60.23 -10.03 15.26
CA SER A 787 61.21 -10.26 14.19
C SER A 787 60.69 -11.28 13.17
N GLU A 788 61.24 -11.24 11.95
CA GLU A 788 60.81 -12.14 10.88
C GLU A 788 60.92 -13.62 11.28
N SER A 789 59.93 -14.42 10.87
CA SER A 789 59.74 -15.84 11.21
C SER A 789 59.49 -16.19 12.70
N LYS A 790 59.61 -15.25 13.64
CA LYS A 790 59.35 -15.47 15.07
C LYS A 790 57.87 -15.33 15.46
N TYR A 791 57.56 -15.61 16.73
CA TYR A 791 56.26 -15.51 17.39
C TYR A 791 56.43 -14.73 18.72
N LEU A 792 55.33 -14.38 19.36
CA LEU A 792 55.32 -13.69 20.66
C LEU A 792 54.58 -14.51 21.73
N TYR A 793 55.09 -14.44 22.95
CA TYR A 793 54.44 -14.86 24.19
C TYR A 793 54.34 -13.65 25.12
N VAL A 794 53.22 -13.53 25.84
CA VAL A 794 52.90 -12.41 26.74
C VAL A 794 52.38 -12.98 28.06
N LYS A 795 52.93 -12.48 29.17
CA LYS A 795 52.70 -12.94 30.54
C LYS A 795 52.20 -11.74 31.37
N VAL A 796 51.03 -11.88 32.00
CA VAL A 796 50.37 -10.79 32.75
C VAL A 796 49.86 -11.30 34.10
N PRO A 797 50.16 -10.63 35.23
CA PRO A 797 49.56 -10.96 36.53
C PRO A 797 48.04 -10.79 36.52
N GLY A 798 47.33 -11.69 37.21
CA GLY A 798 45.88 -11.64 37.40
C GLY A 798 45.08 -12.73 36.68
N ILE A 799 43.77 -12.52 36.52
CA ILE A 799 42.82 -13.52 35.97
C ILE A 799 42.15 -13.04 34.68
N VAL A 800 41.78 -13.98 33.80
CA VAL A 800 40.90 -13.71 32.66
C VAL A 800 39.46 -13.52 33.15
N VAL A 801 38.86 -12.37 32.84
CA VAL A 801 37.46 -12.03 33.19
C VAL A 801 36.54 -12.05 31.96
N GLY A 802 37.09 -11.98 30.75
CA GLY A 802 36.32 -12.13 29.51
C GLY A 802 37.21 -12.38 28.30
N GLY A 803 36.63 -12.89 27.21
CA GLY A 803 37.37 -13.18 25.98
C GLY A 803 36.65 -14.16 25.06
N VAL A 804 37.23 -14.40 23.88
CA VAL A 804 36.70 -15.35 22.90
C VAL A 804 37.35 -16.72 23.12
N GLY A 805 36.60 -17.72 23.60
CA GLY A 805 37.09 -19.11 23.67
C GLY A 805 36.28 -20.10 24.53
N LYS A 806 35.70 -19.65 25.65
CA LYS A 806 34.80 -20.45 26.52
C LYS A 806 33.67 -19.57 27.06
N THR A 807 32.58 -20.19 27.51
CA THR A 807 31.49 -19.53 28.25
C THR A 807 31.92 -19.17 29.68
N GLY A 808 32.82 -18.19 29.79
CA GLY A 808 33.09 -17.49 31.04
C GLY A 808 31.86 -16.68 31.44
N ILE A 809 30.96 -17.28 32.22
CA ILE A 809 29.90 -16.54 32.91
C ILE A 809 30.62 -15.55 33.84
N ILE A 810 30.45 -14.25 33.60
CA ILE A 810 31.02 -13.20 34.46
C ILE A 810 30.34 -13.32 35.82
N ARG A 811 31.02 -13.95 36.77
CA ARG A 811 30.53 -14.00 38.15
C ARG A 811 30.87 -12.66 38.81
N ARG A 812 29.84 -11.89 39.12
CA ARG A 812 29.92 -10.62 39.87
C ARG A 812 30.94 -10.72 41.01
N GLY A 813 31.92 -9.81 41.02
CA GLY A 813 32.85 -9.63 42.14
C GLY A 813 34.19 -10.36 42.08
N GLN A 814 34.59 -11.00 40.97
CA GLN A 814 35.89 -11.70 40.90
C GLN A 814 37.14 -10.80 40.80
N CYS A 815 36.98 -9.51 40.51
CA CYS A 815 38.07 -8.53 40.46
C CYS A 815 37.90 -7.48 41.57
N ALA A 816 38.98 -7.11 42.25
CA ALA A 816 38.95 -6.10 43.30
C ALA A 816 38.88 -4.67 42.75
N THR A 817 39.44 -4.42 41.56
CA THR A 817 39.51 -3.11 40.91
C THR A 817 38.60 -2.99 39.69
N SER A 818 38.41 -1.77 39.20
CA SER A 818 37.79 -1.44 37.90
C SER A 818 38.82 -1.34 36.75
N ASN A 819 40.12 -1.47 37.04
CA ASN A 819 41.20 -1.43 36.04
C ASN A 819 41.25 -2.72 35.20
N ARG A 820 41.44 -2.63 33.88
CA ARG A 820 41.55 -3.82 32.99
C ARG A 820 42.69 -3.67 31.98
N ILE A 821 43.32 -4.80 31.66
CA ILE A 821 44.30 -4.94 30.57
C ILE A 821 43.65 -5.82 29.49
N GLU A 822 43.61 -5.34 28.25
CA GLU A 822 43.11 -6.10 27.09
C GLU A 822 44.27 -6.51 26.20
N ILE A 823 44.28 -7.78 25.81
CA ILE A 823 45.32 -8.39 24.97
C ILE A 823 44.65 -8.92 23.70
N HIS A 824 45.15 -8.48 22.55
CA HIS A 824 44.62 -8.84 21.24
C HIS A 824 45.73 -9.50 20.40
N ALA A 825 45.53 -10.76 20.02
CA ALA A 825 46.50 -11.59 19.29
C ALA A 825 45.81 -12.26 18.09
N GLY A 826 45.81 -11.59 16.94
CA GLY A 826 45.15 -12.06 15.72
C GLY A 826 43.63 -12.20 15.89
N SER A 827 43.13 -13.43 15.92
CA SER A 827 41.73 -13.77 16.22
C SER A 827 41.39 -13.89 17.71
N THR A 828 42.39 -13.98 18.60
CA THR A 828 42.19 -14.12 20.05
C THR A 828 42.09 -12.75 20.73
N HIS A 829 41.13 -12.60 21.65
CA HIS A 829 40.98 -11.42 22.51
C HIS A 829 40.73 -11.88 23.95
N VAL A 830 41.51 -11.32 24.89
CA VAL A 830 41.51 -11.66 26.32
C VAL A 830 41.46 -10.37 27.15
N ILE A 831 40.54 -10.33 28.12
CA ILE A 831 40.37 -9.23 29.08
C ILE A 831 40.87 -9.73 30.43
N VAL A 832 41.92 -9.11 30.96
CA VAL A 832 42.57 -9.45 32.23
C VAL A 832 42.15 -8.46 33.32
N CYS A 833 41.75 -9.00 34.46
CA CYS A 833 41.72 -8.30 35.74
C CYS A 833 43.12 -8.43 36.36
N PRO A 834 43.86 -7.32 36.55
CA PRO A 834 45.23 -7.37 37.08
C PRO A 834 45.27 -7.56 38.61
N GLU A 835 44.14 -7.38 39.30
CA GLU A 835 44.04 -7.43 40.75
C GLU A 835 42.82 -8.28 41.18
N PRO A 836 42.97 -9.62 41.16
CA PRO A 836 41.89 -10.55 41.48
C PRO A 836 41.63 -10.61 43.00
N LEU A 837 40.55 -11.30 43.39
CA LEU A 837 40.32 -11.64 44.80
C LEU A 837 41.51 -12.46 45.37
N PRO A 838 41.81 -12.37 46.69
CA PRO A 838 43.01 -12.98 47.31
C PRO A 838 43.19 -14.49 47.08
N ALA A 839 42.12 -15.23 46.79
CA ALA A 839 42.18 -16.66 46.45
C ALA A 839 42.89 -16.97 45.10
N TYR A 840 43.20 -15.94 44.30
CA TYR A 840 43.84 -16.05 42.99
C TYR A 840 44.99 -15.05 42.80
N GLN A 841 45.58 -14.52 43.88
CA GLN A 841 46.55 -13.41 43.78
C GLN A 841 47.83 -13.78 43.01
N ASP A 842 48.22 -15.06 43.03
CA ASP A 842 49.39 -15.59 42.31
C ASP A 842 49.09 -16.08 40.87
N SER A 843 47.88 -15.83 40.34
CA SER A 843 47.51 -16.31 39.00
C SER A 843 48.18 -15.49 37.89
N MET A 844 48.64 -16.17 36.83
CA MET A 844 49.20 -15.54 35.64
C MET A 844 48.35 -15.84 34.40
N VAL A 845 48.11 -14.83 33.57
CA VAL A 845 47.52 -14.98 32.23
C VAL A 845 48.63 -15.08 31.19
N GLU A 846 48.53 -16.11 30.35
CA GLU A 846 49.46 -16.40 29.26
C GLU A 846 48.76 -16.24 27.91
N VAL A 847 49.32 -15.44 26.99
CA VAL A 847 48.77 -15.23 25.64
C VAL A 847 49.87 -15.39 24.60
N PHE A 848 49.57 -16.14 23.54
CA PHE A 848 50.48 -16.39 22.42
C PHE A 848 49.99 -15.69 21.13
N SER A 849 50.93 -15.31 20.28
CA SER A 849 50.64 -14.77 18.94
C SER A 849 49.99 -15.82 18.03
N GLU A 850 49.18 -15.37 17.08
CA GLU A 850 48.46 -16.25 16.15
C GLU A 850 49.41 -17.20 15.40
N GLY A 851 49.11 -18.51 15.47
CA GLY A 851 49.92 -19.59 14.90
C GLY A 851 50.68 -20.44 15.92
N TRP A 852 50.89 -20.00 17.18
CA TRP A 852 51.54 -20.87 18.17
C TRP A 852 50.60 -21.99 18.66
N VAL A 853 51.13 -23.19 18.87
CA VAL A 853 50.42 -24.38 19.38
C VAL A 853 51.39 -25.18 20.24
N ILE A 854 50.98 -25.54 21.47
CA ILE A 854 51.74 -26.39 22.38
C ILE A 854 51.08 -27.77 22.40
N ALA A 855 51.87 -28.85 22.38
CA ALA A 855 51.38 -30.21 22.13
C ALA A 855 50.75 -30.92 23.35
N ASN A 856 50.72 -30.31 24.54
CA ASN A 856 50.38 -30.98 25.81
C ASN A 856 49.06 -30.50 26.43
N ASN A 857 48.30 -31.44 26.99
CA ASN A 857 46.93 -31.28 27.48
C ASN A 857 46.83 -30.55 28.85
N ALA A 858 47.24 -29.29 28.92
CA ALA A 858 46.85 -28.36 29.99
C ALA A 858 45.75 -27.41 29.49
N GLU A 859 44.94 -26.82 30.38
CA GLU A 859 43.81 -25.93 30.00
C GLU A 859 44.24 -24.53 29.51
N ARG A 860 45.04 -24.48 28.44
CA ARG A 860 45.43 -23.25 27.73
C ARG A 860 44.56 -23.07 26.47
N LEU A 861 44.15 -21.84 26.20
CA LEU A 861 43.10 -21.50 25.21
C LEU A 861 43.46 -21.92 23.76
N PRO A 862 42.71 -22.84 23.13
CA PRO A 862 42.93 -23.20 21.73
C PRO A 862 42.19 -22.25 20.77
N PRO A 863 42.85 -21.64 19.77
CA PRO A 863 42.17 -20.84 18.75
C PRO A 863 41.41 -21.73 17.75
N VAL A 864 40.15 -21.41 17.50
CA VAL A 864 39.30 -22.13 16.54
C VAL A 864 39.59 -21.64 15.11
N TRP A 865 40.54 -22.27 14.42
CA TRP A 865 40.88 -21.89 13.04
C TRP A 865 40.03 -22.60 11.98
N SER A 866 39.30 -21.78 11.22
CA SER A 866 38.81 -22.15 9.88
C SER A 866 39.99 -22.19 8.89
N LYS A 867 40.13 -23.30 8.15
CA LYS A 867 41.13 -23.45 7.07
C LYS A 867 40.82 -22.53 5.88
N HIS A 868 41.26 -21.26 5.90
CA HIS A 868 41.33 -20.42 4.70
C HIS A 868 42.46 -19.39 4.74
N ASP A 869 43.23 -19.37 3.65
CA ASP A 869 44.37 -18.51 3.31
C ASP A 869 44.36 -17.09 3.89
N ARG A 870 44.95 -16.93 5.08
CA ARG A 870 45.27 -15.62 5.66
C ARG A 870 46.68 -15.60 6.22
N LYS A 871 47.34 -14.47 5.99
CA LYS A 871 48.68 -14.15 6.48
C LYS A 871 48.62 -14.02 8.01
N GLU A 872 49.30 -14.91 8.73
CA GLU A 872 49.30 -15.00 10.20
C GLU A 872 49.56 -13.64 10.85
N ILE A 873 48.68 -13.18 11.75
CA ILE A 873 48.86 -11.91 12.45
C ILE A 873 49.65 -12.17 13.74
N ARG A 874 50.97 -12.13 13.63
CA ARG A 874 51.88 -12.44 14.75
C ARG A 874 52.15 -11.27 15.71
N ASN A 875 51.70 -10.06 15.37
CA ASN A 875 51.75 -8.91 16.25
C ASN A 875 50.74 -9.08 17.39
N ILE A 876 51.10 -8.64 18.61
CA ILE A 876 50.18 -8.55 19.74
C ILE A 876 49.97 -7.08 20.10
N LEU A 877 48.72 -6.70 20.39
CA LEU A 877 48.39 -5.38 20.92
C LEU A 877 47.93 -5.50 22.38
N VAL A 878 48.42 -4.58 23.22
CA VAL A 878 48.07 -4.49 24.64
C VAL A 878 47.48 -3.12 24.92
N GLU A 879 46.24 -3.08 25.40
CA GLU A 879 45.51 -1.87 25.79
C GLU A 879 45.27 -1.88 27.31
N PHE A 880 45.32 -0.71 27.95
CA PHE A 880 45.02 -0.55 29.36
C PHE A 880 43.87 0.45 29.53
N THR A 881 42.87 0.06 30.32
CA THR A 881 41.70 0.89 30.66
C THR A 881 41.83 1.33 32.12
N PRO A 882 42.40 2.52 32.40
CA PRO A 882 42.45 3.08 33.75
C PRO A 882 41.07 3.55 34.22
N ARG A 883 40.78 3.28 35.50
CA ARG A 883 39.59 3.72 36.23
C ARG A 883 39.91 4.10 37.68
N GLU A 884 40.88 3.41 38.28
CA GLU A 884 41.37 3.60 39.64
C GLU A 884 42.90 3.73 39.64
N SER A 885 43.47 4.32 40.68
CA SER A 885 44.92 4.44 40.81
C SER A 885 45.58 3.09 41.05
N GLY A 886 46.67 2.79 40.35
CA GLY A 886 47.42 1.53 40.47
C GLY A 886 48.56 1.43 39.46
N THR A 887 49.50 0.52 39.72
CA THR A 887 50.62 0.20 38.82
C THR A 887 50.57 -1.29 38.48
N TYR A 888 50.64 -1.62 37.19
CA TYR A 888 50.60 -2.99 36.68
C TYR A 888 51.63 -3.14 35.56
N SER A 889 52.23 -4.32 35.40
CA SER A 889 53.15 -4.59 34.29
C SER A 889 52.76 -5.80 33.44
N VAL A 890 53.24 -5.79 32.20
CA VAL A 890 53.02 -6.83 31.18
C VAL A 890 54.36 -7.17 30.55
N THR A 891 54.84 -8.40 30.72
CA THR A 891 56.09 -8.88 30.10
C THR A 891 55.81 -9.64 28.83
N TRP A 892 56.73 -9.57 27.87
CA TRP A 892 56.61 -10.25 26.59
C TRP A 892 57.97 -10.77 26.09
N LEU A 893 57.93 -11.80 25.25
CA LEU A 893 59.07 -12.62 24.85
C LEU A 893 58.93 -13.08 23.39
N GLU A 894 60.01 -13.00 22.60
CA GLU A 894 60.08 -13.59 21.26
C GLU A 894 60.37 -15.09 21.32
N LEU A 895 59.50 -15.90 20.72
CA LEU A 895 59.67 -17.35 20.60
C LEU A 895 60.00 -17.76 19.16
N THR A 896 60.90 -18.74 19.00
CA THR A 896 61.05 -19.50 17.75
C THR A 896 60.60 -20.96 17.95
N ARG A 897 59.82 -21.48 17.00
CA ARG A 897 59.36 -22.89 17.03
C ARG A 897 60.55 -23.84 16.86
N ARG A 898 60.52 -24.96 17.60
CA ARG A 898 61.32 -26.15 17.26
C ARG A 898 61.00 -26.60 15.83
N ARG A 899 62.00 -27.02 15.05
CA ARG A 899 61.76 -27.76 13.80
C ARG A 899 61.32 -29.17 14.19
N SER A 900 60.17 -29.63 13.70
CA SER A 900 59.75 -31.01 13.89
C SER A 900 60.73 -31.98 13.20
N GLU A 901 60.91 -33.16 13.78
CA GLU A 901 61.95 -34.15 13.44
C GLU A 901 61.88 -34.70 11.99
N ALA A 902 60.87 -34.31 11.20
CA ALA A 902 60.66 -34.72 9.82
C ALA A 902 61.51 -33.95 8.77
N ALA A 903 62.47 -33.11 9.17
CA ALA A 903 63.23 -32.24 8.26
C ALA A 903 64.68 -31.97 8.69
N ALA A 904 65.45 -33.04 8.99
CA ALA A 904 66.81 -32.95 9.51
C ALA A 904 67.83 -33.93 8.86
N GLU A 905 67.84 -34.03 7.52
CA GLU A 905 69.11 -34.37 6.83
C GLU A 905 70.01 -33.12 6.84
N GLY A 906 70.87 -33.02 7.86
CA GLY A 906 71.83 -31.92 8.00
C GLY A 906 72.05 -31.55 9.46
N LEU A 907 73.30 -31.60 9.90
CA LEU A 907 73.74 -31.18 11.23
C LEU A 907 73.57 -29.67 11.40
N LEU A 908 72.48 -29.26 12.04
CA LEU A 908 72.32 -27.96 12.69
C LEU A 908 71.58 -28.18 14.01
N GLU A 909 71.92 -27.40 15.04
CA GLU A 909 71.71 -27.79 16.44
C GLU A 909 70.23 -27.78 16.87
N ASP A 910 69.85 -28.73 17.73
CA ASP A 910 68.64 -28.58 18.56
C ASP A 910 68.88 -27.45 19.58
N CYS A 911 67.80 -26.93 20.15
CA CYS A 911 67.80 -25.62 20.77
C CYS A 911 68.60 -25.55 22.07
N PHE A 912 69.76 -24.87 22.07
CA PHE A 912 70.55 -24.60 23.29
C PHE A 912 69.75 -23.83 24.35
N HIS A 913 69.05 -22.78 23.94
CA HIS A 913 68.29 -21.88 24.83
C HIS A 913 66.79 -22.22 24.77
N ARG A 914 66.44 -23.39 25.31
CA ARG A 914 65.08 -23.96 25.24
C ARG A 914 64.30 -23.73 26.54
N CYS A 915 63.09 -23.16 26.44
CA CYS A 915 62.08 -23.29 27.49
C CYS A 915 61.27 -24.59 27.25
N PRO A 916 61.39 -25.64 28.08
CA PRO A 916 60.74 -26.93 27.82
C PRO A 916 59.20 -26.85 27.85
N GLU A 917 58.65 -25.98 28.70
CA GLU A 917 57.20 -25.85 28.95
C GLU A 917 56.43 -25.16 27.82
N LEU A 918 57.12 -24.28 27.09
CA LEU A 918 56.57 -23.55 25.94
C LEU A 918 56.79 -24.32 24.61
N ASP A 919 57.55 -25.42 24.67
CA ASP A 919 58.25 -26.10 23.56
C ASP A 919 58.92 -25.11 22.58
N ALA A 920 59.64 -24.14 23.15
CA ALA A 920 60.11 -22.96 22.45
C ALA A 920 61.61 -22.72 22.63
N CYS A 921 62.20 -22.08 21.62
CA CYS A 921 63.49 -21.41 21.73
C CYS A 921 63.31 -19.96 22.15
N ILE A 922 64.18 -19.47 23.05
CA ILE A 922 64.32 -18.05 23.39
C ILE A 922 65.66 -17.50 22.88
N ASN A 923 65.92 -16.20 23.07
CA ASN A 923 67.17 -15.59 22.62
C ASN A 923 68.31 -15.91 23.60
N ALA A 924 69.52 -16.16 23.08
CA ALA A 924 70.73 -16.37 23.87
C ALA A 924 71.11 -15.19 24.79
N SER A 925 70.56 -13.99 24.54
CA SER A 925 70.71 -12.83 25.42
C SER A 925 69.77 -12.83 26.63
N LEU A 926 68.87 -13.81 26.74
CA LEU A 926 67.86 -13.97 27.79
C LEU A 926 68.05 -15.30 28.53
N TRP A 927 69.30 -15.61 28.84
CA TRP A 927 69.69 -16.88 29.43
C TRP A 927 70.81 -16.60 30.42
N CYS A 928 70.53 -16.79 31.71
CA CYS A 928 71.38 -16.34 32.81
C CYS A 928 71.50 -14.81 32.86
N ASP A 929 70.39 -14.10 32.59
CA ASP A 929 70.28 -12.64 32.65
C ASP A 929 69.83 -12.11 34.03
N GLY A 930 69.41 -13.02 34.93
CA GLY A 930 68.88 -12.73 36.26
C GLY A 930 67.35 -12.64 36.34
N THR A 931 66.60 -12.97 35.29
CA THR A 931 65.14 -12.90 35.25
C THR A 931 64.48 -14.15 34.66
N ASP A 932 63.39 -14.63 35.29
CA ASP A 932 62.64 -15.83 34.86
C ASP A 932 61.82 -15.58 33.58
N ASN A 933 62.45 -15.68 32.40
CA ASN A 933 61.79 -15.56 31.10
C ASN A 933 61.01 -16.85 30.77
N CYS A 934 61.52 -18.04 31.08
CA CYS A 934 60.73 -19.28 31.04
C CYS A 934 59.75 -19.35 32.25
N PRO A 935 58.56 -19.96 32.12
CA PRO A 935 57.59 -20.05 33.23
C PRO A 935 58.11 -20.70 34.52
N SER A 936 59.07 -21.63 34.40
CA SER A 936 59.74 -22.35 35.49
C SER A 936 61.08 -21.78 35.97
N GLY A 937 61.58 -20.68 35.37
CA GLY A 937 62.96 -20.20 35.64
C GLY A 937 64.05 -21.17 35.15
N TYR A 938 63.75 -22.00 34.15
CA TYR A 938 64.66 -23.01 33.60
C TYR A 938 65.93 -22.39 32.98
N ASP A 939 65.75 -21.22 32.36
CA ASP A 939 66.75 -20.31 31.80
C ASP A 939 67.73 -19.76 32.84
N GLU A 940 67.28 -19.52 34.08
CA GLU A 940 68.11 -19.04 35.19
C GLU A 940 68.62 -20.17 36.11
N SER A 941 68.36 -21.43 35.76
CA SER A 941 68.71 -22.57 36.60
C SER A 941 70.23 -22.73 36.78
N ALA A 942 70.65 -22.89 38.04
CA ALA A 942 72.08 -22.97 38.41
C ALA A 942 72.85 -24.13 37.73
N THR A 943 72.14 -25.14 37.20
CA THR A 943 72.68 -26.23 36.39
C THR A 943 73.08 -25.82 34.97
N HIS A 944 72.54 -24.70 34.46
CA HIS A 944 72.81 -24.19 33.10
C HIS A 944 73.58 -22.86 33.11
N CYS A 945 73.54 -22.12 34.22
CA CYS A 945 74.21 -20.82 34.36
C CYS A 945 75.64 -20.82 34.92
N LEU A 946 76.23 -21.99 35.16
CA LEU A 946 77.63 -22.12 35.61
C LEU A 946 78.57 -22.46 34.44
N PRO A 947 79.41 -21.51 33.95
CA PRO A 947 80.25 -21.72 32.77
C PRO A 947 81.55 -22.50 33.10
N LEU A 948 81.43 -23.74 33.57
CA LEU A 948 82.55 -24.66 33.78
C LEU A 948 82.30 -26.00 33.08
N PRO A 949 82.85 -26.20 31.86
CA PRO A 949 82.74 -27.48 31.17
C PRO A 949 83.35 -28.61 32.01
N PRO A 950 82.68 -29.77 32.17
CA PRO A 950 83.20 -30.88 32.99
C PRO A 950 84.56 -31.40 32.48
N VAL A 951 84.86 -31.17 31.20
CA VAL A 951 86.17 -31.44 30.57
C VAL A 951 87.31 -30.68 31.26
N GLN A 952 87.10 -29.45 31.73
CA GLN A 952 88.15 -28.67 32.41
C GLN A 952 88.37 -29.13 33.85
N LEU A 953 87.31 -29.52 34.57
CA LEU A 953 87.44 -30.17 35.88
C LEU A 953 88.13 -31.53 35.77
N ALA A 954 87.81 -32.31 34.73
CA ALA A 954 88.54 -33.53 34.39
C ALA A 954 90.02 -33.25 34.06
N LEU A 955 90.33 -32.22 33.27
CA LEU A 955 91.71 -31.86 32.96
C LEU A 955 92.50 -31.43 34.21
N LEU A 956 91.92 -30.60 35.07
CA LEU A 956 92.56 -30.12 36.31
C LEU A 956 92.78 -31.26 37.31
N THR A 957 91.83 -32.18 37.46
CA THR A 957 92.00 -33.37 38.30
C THR A 957 93.03 -34.35 37.73
N ILE A 958 93.06 -34.56 36.42
CA ILE A 958 94.11 -35.36 35.75
C ILE A 958 95.49 -34.71 35.94
N ILE A 959 95.62 -33.40 35.79
CA ILE A 959 96.87 -32.65 36.01
C ILE A 959 97.30 -32.73 37.49
N ALA A 960 96.37 -32.64 38.44
CA ALA A 960 96.65 -32.84 39.86
C ALA A 960 97.14 -34.27 40.16
N ILE A 961 96.50 -35.30 39.59
CA ILE A 961 96.91 -36.70 39.74
C ILE A 961 98.30 -36.95 39.12
N ILE A 962 98.55 -36.41 37.92
CA ILE A 962 99.86 -36.53 37.25
C ILE A 962 100.97 -35.81 38.03
N THR A 963 100.72 -34.59 38.54
CA THR A 963 101.72 -33.86 39.34
C THR A 963 102.00 -34.54 40.69
N ILE A 964 100.97 -35.02 41.40
CA ILE A 964 101.14 -35.81 42.62
C ILE A 964 101.92 -37.11 42.34
N SER A 965 101.61 -37.82 41.25
CA SER A 965 102.32 -39.04 40.84
C SER A 965 103.78 -38.77 40.41
N LEU A 966 104.06 -37.63 39.77
CA LEU A 966 105.42 -37.21 39.45
C LEU A 966 106.22 -36.83 40.71
N VAL A 967 105.61 -36.16 41.69
CA VAL A 967 106.25 -35.88 42.98
C VAL A 967 106.54 -37.17 43.75
N LEU A 968 105.57 -38.09 43.84
CA LEU A 968 105.77 -39.40 44.50
C LEU A 968 106.84 -40.24 43.80
N THR A 969 106.86 -40.29 42.46
CA THR A 969 107.90 -41.03 41.73
C THR A 969 109.27 -40.36 41.78
N PHE A 970 109.36 -39.04 41.93
CA PHE A 970 110.61 -38.33 42.20
C PHE A 970 111.17 -38.69 43.59
N ILE A 971 110.31 -38.68 44.63
CA ILE A 971 110.66 -39.09 46.00
C ILE A 971 111.11 -40.56 46.03
N CYS A 972 110.39 -41.47 45.37
CA CYS A 972 110.76 -42.89 45.30
C CYS A 972 112.06 -43.15 44.50
N ARG A 973 112.38 -42.35 43.48
CA ARG A 973 113.62 -42.53 42.68
C ARG A 973 114.92 -42.20 43.42
N LEU A 974 114.85 -41.59 44.61
CA LEU A 974 116.02 -41.31 45.45
C LEU A 974 116.52 -42.52 46.28
N ARG A 975 115.84 -43.68 46.23
CA ARG A 975 116.27 -44.92 46.90
C ARG A 975 116.54 -46.07 45.91
N ARG A 976 117.80 -46.16 45.47
CA ARG A 976 118.41 -47.21 44.60
C ARG A 976 118.46 -48.59 45.31
N PRO A 977 118.60 -49.75 44.61
CA PRO A 977 119.70 -50.05 43.67
C PRO A 977 119.38 -50.92 42.41
N ARG A 978 120.45 -51.35 41.71
CA ARG A 978 120.51 -52.02 40.38
C ARG A 978 120.05 -53.49 40.37
N ARG A 979 119.54 -53.99 39.23
CA ARG A 979 120.22 -55.04 38.39
C ARG A 979 119.52 -55.42 37.06
N GLN A 980 120.32 -55.40 35.98
CA GLN A 980 120.36 -56.25 34.76
C GLN A 980 119.18 -56.41 33.77
N LEU A 981 119.56 -56.83 32.55
CA LEU A 981 118.80 -56.98 31.30
C LEU A 981 118.23 -58.41 31.14
N LYS A 982 117.23 -58.60 30.25
CA LYS A 982 117.37 -59.48 29.05
C LYS A 982 116.19 -59.45 28.04
N SER A 983 116.56 -59.59 26.76
CA SER A 983 115.88 -60.24 25.60
C SER A 983 114.45 -59.88 25.13
N LEU A 984 114.34 -59.72 23.79
CA LEU A 984 113.18 -59.98 22.91
C LEU A 984 112.85 -61.51 22.84
N PRO A 985 111.92 -62.08 22.01
CA PRO A 985 110.96 -61.50 21.04
C PRO A 985 109.52 -62.11 21.23
N SER A 986 108.57 -62.27 20.28
CA SER A 986 108.39 -61.90 18.85
C SER A 986 106.89 -61.78 18.49
N ASP A 987 106.57 -61.21 17.29
CA ASP A 987 105.38 -61.46 16.43
C ASP A 987 103.96 -61.22 17.03
N THR A 988 102.81 -61.31 16.33
CA THR A 988 102.49 -61.66 14.92
C THR A 988 101.31 -60.79 14.39
N ASP A 989 101.59 -60.00 13.35
CA ASP A 989 101.07 -60.11 11.98
C ASP A 989 99.55 -60.10 11.58
N THR A 990 99.34 -59.46 10.40
CA THR A 990 98.43 -59.74 9.25
C THR A 990 96.91 -59.41 9.12
N ILE A 991 96.58 -59.12 7.83
CA ILE A 991 95.31 -59.24 7.06
C ILE A 991 94.29 -58.06 7.04
N MET A 992 94.61 -57.11 6.16
CA MET A 992 93.86 -56.77 4.93
C MET A 992 92.31 -56.94 4.84
N SER A 993 91.66 -55.81 4.50
CA SER A 993 90.71 -55.63 3.37
C SER A 993 89.33 -56.35 3.42
N SER A 994 88.32 -56.05 2.57
CA SER A 994 88.21 -55.07 1.47
C SER A 994 86.76 -54.56 1.27
N SER A 995 86.66 -53.39 0.63
CA SER A 995 85.62 -52.93 -0.33
C SER A 995 84.15 -53.39 -0.26
N VAL A 996 83.25 -52.39 -0.24
CA VAL A 996 82.11 -52.21 -1.16
C VAL A 996 81.09 -53.37 -1.33
N GLY A 997 79.93 -53.20 -0.70
CA GLY A 997 78.65 -53.81 -1.09
C GLY A 997 77.60 -52.71 -1.27
N LYS A 998 76.68 -52.87 -2.22
CA LYS A 998 75.81 -51.78 -2.72
C LYS A 998 74.32 -52.14 -2.60
N GLU A 999 73.49 -51.10 -2.65
CA GLU A 999 72.09 -51.11 -3.14
C GLU A 999 70.93 -51.67 -2.29
N VAL A 1000 69.83 -50.88 -2.31
CA VAL A 1000 68.42 -51.27 -2.55
C VAL A 1000 67.45 -51.57 -1.38
N ILE A 1001 66.52 -50.62 -1.21
CA ILE A 1001 65.08 -50.73 -0.85
C ILE A 1001 64.69 -51.34 0.51
N CYS A 1002 64.21 -50.47 1.41
CA CYS A 1002 62.77 -50.32 1.72
C CYS A 1002 62.50 -48.90 2.25
#